data_AF-A0A024GGC0-F1
#
_entry.id   AF-A0A024GGC0-F1
#
_cell.length_a   1.000
_cell.length_b   1.000
_cell.length_c   1.000
_cell.angle_alpha   90.00
_cell.angle_beta   90.00
_cell.angle_gamma   90.00
#
_symmetry.space_group_name_H-M   'P 1'
#
loop_
_entity.id
_entity.type
_entity.pdbx_description
1 polymer ?
#
loop_
_entity_poly.entity_id
_entity_poly.type
_entity_poly.pdbx_seq_one_letter_code
_entity_poly.pdbx_strand_id
1 'polypeptide(L)'
;MSWNTDGMATDERTTRLDEQTVRDLPAYGLKDDIEIAASILPPTYSKSTQNTNLQTFDIDPSSGLSVFIGSCGRRLYLLNVLQSTKSNAQSKVFNATASDPFRREENAQNRLYHVTLEPPLSAEEITMVERIDWNSDGTCIALISSAWVKVVLLPKSHKCEEEDTFQRDKCVQNGSKNRLGSESLNVLHVLPKATSSKHHTQHLYVTFEDGSTQTLSLNEVSEKSGLHSRKTIGFRALCQRVQIYINSQISTRSKRSYKVISVSENLYGDQNAIVQQIGAVHNAIDAVWHPLSCSHLAVLSDSDELLLYNVQHDTSIPEQKHILDFPIAKGSFSSANISSLQRVRTVGFSIGQGSSFWDIFACYILRSDGAVYILCPLVPYESKLHKSTLKSLRTEIDARLELYKMRCGEMKAGTPSECSPSDIQAHVAVLKSQKYWLKKAWACCTDNGNERPSKASSKLNDYYHYLKPHNSGISPETWPLALQGPLSSTKAFPSSNQTESNASTTACSFIHIPYKVPSDSHAPVNALLALSYSSGHIELHLLDQPVRPRWKSNSHLLDSKLTALLLDSFHLGIDMTAGRLRLECDANDQRLVYGFHSTGIYVLNVDWVVRLISGKSFEKLPQTSVRQVFSLSPPPESHTNAQKTSSRIIGAHTLKNVFVGHFLLVRLASGSLELVNMSASAVGGPRMNTNDLYPELIRKREASSLGKIDGWTASTRPFVDILEEKAGILAARGMRVSGTTRLEDADESTVKFALERVRVLYEDIGYMDELNQAICDRSEFLQEMAKSLRDRADNAKTSILESRSMAEKLEEKLNEARDTQQKLQKRAACIIHKLREKQPHLSQAEIQYRNDLEDFSLQIRRLKPRVTHICESSSRLIDQLEASALSREAVAEDDMRTIENPPCISDDKKRMCYDVLRAENELIEDAGTLLEDLKANVAQLMATKTHTSAAS
;
A
#
# COMPACT_ATOMS: atom_id res chain seq x y z
N MET A 1 -18.24 -76.91 -15.56
CA MET A 1 -18.26 -76.92 -14.09
C MET A 1 -16.82 -77.05 -13.61
N SER A 2 -16.47 -76.34 -12.53
CA SER A 2 -15.21 -76.43 -11.79
C SER A 2 -14.04 -75.49 -12.22
N TRP A 3 -13.47 -74.85 -11.18
CA TRP A 3 -12.06 -74.42 -10.97
C TRP A 3 -11.63 -73.12 -11.65
N ASN A 4 -10.85 -72.20 -11.06
CA ASN A 4 -9.64 -72.34 -10.25
C ASN A 4 -9.37 -71.12 -9.34
N THR A 5 -8.65 -71.38 -8.25
CA THR A 5 -7.84 -70.43 -7.45
C THR A 5 -6.49 -70.16 -8.12
N ASP A 6 -5.95 -68.95 -7.87
CA ASP A 6 -4.54 -68.55 -7.73
C ASP A 6 -4.46 -67.04 -8.05
N GLY A 7 -3.90 -66.13 -7.27
CA GLY A 7 -3.07 -66.16 -6.08
C GLY A 7 -2.31 -64.83 -6.09
N MET A 8 -2.20 -64.11 -4.97
CA MET A 8 -1.08 -63.20 -4.67
C MET A 8 -1.15 -62.79 -3.20
N ALA A 9 -0.06 -63.09 -2.51
CA ALA A 9 0.22 -62.72 -1.14
C ALA A 9 0.36 -61.19 -0.99
N THR A 10 -0.22 -60.62 0.06
CA THR A 10 0.14 -59.30 0.56
C THR A 10 0.79 -59.45 1.93
N ASP A 11 2.07 -59.12 1.99
CA ASP A 11 2.89 -58.94 3.17
C ASP A 11 2.29 -57.81 4.05
N GLU A 12 1.78 -58.17 5.23
CA GLU A 12 1.44 -57.21 6.28
C GLU A 12 2.72 -56.78 7.01
N ARG A 13 3.32 -55.66 6.58
CA ARG A 13 4.19 -54.84 7.43
C ARG A 13 3.46 -53.57 7.82
N THR A 14 2.80 -53.64 8.97
CA THR A 14 2.27 -52.49 9.71
C THR A 14 3.42 -51.67 10.31
N THR A 15 3.88 -50.65 9.58
CA THR A 15 4.68 -49.57 10.16
C THR A 15 3.76 -48.65 10.97
N ARG A 16 3.81 -48.76 12.29
CA ARG A 16 3.31 -47.73 13.22
C ARG A 16 4.11 -46.44 12.96
N LEU A 17 3.48 -45.47 12.30
CA LEU A 17 3.94 -44.08 12.30
C LEU A 17 3.61 -43.46 13.66
N ASP A 18 4.63 -42.92 14.32
CA ASP A 18 4.53 -42.24 15.61
C ASP A 18 3.52 -41.07 15.54
N GLU A 19 2.38 -41.21 16.23
CA GLU A 19 1.35 -40.18 16.43
C GLU A 19 1.87 -38.93 17.18
N GLN A 20 3.11 -38.95 17.68
CA GLN A 20 3.71 -37.85 18.42
C GLN A 20 4.12 -36.67 17.52
N THR A 21 4.43 -36.90 16.25
CA THR A 21 5.02 -35.88 15.35
C THR A 21 4.02 -34.94 14.67
N VAL A 22 2.72 -35.26 14.70
CA VAL A 22 1.65 -34.42 14.08
C VAL A 22 1.12 -33.36 15.05
N ARG A 23 1.41 -33.45 16.35
CA ARG A 23 0.91 -32.49 17.37
C ARG A 23 1.68 -31.17 17.45
N ASP A 24 2.80 -31.02 16.72
CA ASP A 24 3.67 -29.83 16.79
C ASP A 24 3.58 -28.94 15.53
N LEU A 25 2.50 -29.04 14.73
CA LEU A 25 2.21 -28.01 13.73
C LEU A 25 1.96 -26.67 14.44
N PRO A 26 2.71 -25.59 14.14
CA PRO A 26 2.55 -24.32 14.82
C PRO A 26 1.13 -23.81 14.58
N ALA A 27 0.32 -23.82 15.65
CA ALA A 27 -0.97 -23.17 15.64
C ALA A 27 -0.73 -21.69 15.26
N TYR A 28 -1.33 -21.25 14.15
CA TYR A 28 -1.24 -19.87 13.69
C TYR A 28 -1.65 -18.92 14.84
N GLY A 29 -0.78 -17.96 15.18
CA GLY A 29 -0.96 -17.02 16.30
C GLY A 29 -2.22 -16.15 16.22
N LEU A 30 -2.89 -16.13 15.07
CA LEU A 30 -4.10 -15.34 14.81
C LEU A 30 -5.23 -15.61 15.81
N LYS A 31 -5.39 -16.84 16.30
CA LYS A 31 -6.40 -17.14 17.33
C LYS A 31 -6.12 -16.38 18.62
N ASP A 32 -4.86 -16.37 19.05
CA ASP A 32 -4.46 -15.65 20.26
C ASP A 32 -4.61 -14.14 20.05
N ASP A 33 -4.31 -13.61 18.87
CA ASP A 33 -4.50 -12.20 18.54
C ASP A 33 -5.98 -11.80 18.56
N ILE A 34 -6.88 -12.65 18.05
CA ILE A 34 -8.33 -12.43 18.11
C ILE A 34 -8.83 -12.50 19.56
N GLU A 35 -8.34 -13.44 20.36
CA GLU A 35 -8.66 -13.51 21.80
C GLU A 35 -8.17 -12.26 22.55
N ILE A 36 -6.97 -11.76 22.22
CA ILE A 36 -6.44 -10.49 22.74
C ILE A 36 -7.34 -9.33 22.36
N ALA A 37 -7.72 -9.22 21.10
CA ALA A 37 -8.57 -8.16 20.59
C ALA A 37 -9.97 -8.20 21.25
N ALA A 38 -10.53 -9.39 21.44
CA ALA A 38 -11.82 -9.60 22.09
C ALA A 38 -11.78 -9.26 23.60
N SER A 39 -10.59 -9.26 24.21
CA SER A 39 -10.41 -8.78 25.58
C SER A 39 -10.54 -7.26 25.71
N ILE A 40 -10.45 -6.51 24.61
CA ILE A 40 -10.66 -5.07 24.62
C ILE A 40 -12.17 -4.82 24.66
N LEU A 41 -12.68 -4.55 25.87
CA LEU A 41 -14.09 -4.23 26.05
C LEU A 41 -14.47 -3.06 25.12
N PRO A 42 -15.51 -3.23 24.27
CA PRO A 42 -16.01 -2.12 23.48
C PRO A 42 -16.51 -1.03 24.44
N PRO A 43 -16.49 0.24 24.02
CA PRO A 43 -17.18 1.29 24.75
C PRO A 43 -18.61 0.87 25.08
N THR A 44 -19.09 1.30 26.23
CA THR A 44 -20.43 0.93 26.71
C THR A 44 -21.48 1.68 25.88
N TYR A 45 -21.71 1.26 24.64
CA TYR A 45 -22.76 1.79 23.73
C TYR A 45 -24.19 1.53 24.23
N SER A 46 -24.32 0.94 25.43
CA SER A 46 -25.51 0.38 26.09
C SER A 46 -26.78 1.24 26.14
N LYS A 47 -26.75 2.50 25.71
CA LYS A 47 -27.92 3.39 25.74
C LYS A 47 -28.15 4.22 24.47
N SER A 48 -27.23 4.21 23.50
CA SER A 48 -27.45 4.99 22.28
C SER A 48 -28.35 4.21 21.33
N THR A 49 -29.63 4.56 21.31
CA THR A 49 -30.63 4.13 20.33
C THR A 49 -30.36 4.68 18.92
N GLN A 50 -29.23 5.34 18.70
CA GLN A 50 -28.93 5.98 17.43
C GLN A 50 -28.50 4.93 16.40
N ASN A 51 -29.16 4.97 15.24
CA ASN A 51 -28.97 4.11 14.07
C ASN A 51 -27.61 4.37 13.36
N THR A 52 -26.56 4.68 14.11
CA THR A 52 -25.27 5.11 13.56
C THR A 52 -24.38 3.89 13.31
N ASN A 53 -23.72 3.89 12.17
CA ASN A 53 -22.83 2.82 11.75
C ASN A 53 -21.54 2.93 12.53
N LEU A 54 -21.49 2.23 13.65
CA LEU A 54 -20.30 2.18 14.48
C LEU A 54 -19.22 1.38 13.73
N GLN A 55 -18.08 2.01 13.44
CA GLN A 55 -16.81 1.38 13.08
C GLN A 55 -15.84 1.67 14.22
N THR A 56 -15.89 0.82 15.24
CA THR A 56 -15.16 0.99 16.50
C THR A 56 -13.70 0.56 16.46
N PHE A 57 -13.24 0.12 15.30
CA PHE A 57 -11.85 -0.22 15.03
C PHE A 57 -11.54 -0.03 13.56
N ASP A 58 -10.27 0.20 13.28
CA ASP A 58 -9.75 0.27 11.92
C ASP A 58 -8.37 -0.37 11.86
N ILE A 59 -7.94 -0.80 10.67
CA ILE A 59 -6.68 -1.50 10.48
C ILE A 59 -5.87 -0.78 9.43
N ASP A 60 -4.64 -0.39 9.79
CA ASP A 60 -3.71 0.16 8.82
C ASP A 60 -3.38 -0.94 7.79
N PRO A 61 -3.71 -0.75 6.50
CA PRO A 61 -3.46 -1.75 5.47
C PRO A 61 -1.97 -2.01 5.25
N SER A 62 -1.09 -1.08 5.63
CA SER A 62 0.35 -1.17 5.39
C SER A 62 1.09 -1.94 6.49
N SER A 63 0.83 -1.64 7.76
CA SER A 63 1.47 -2.30 8.91
C SER A 63 0.67 -3.49 9.45
N GLY A 64 -0.64 -3.55 9.17
CA GLY A 64 -1.56 -4.50 9.80
C GLY A 64 -1.86 -4.20 11.27
N LEU A 65 -1.50 -3.01 11.74
CA LEU A 65 -1.80 -2.54 13.07
C LEU A 65 -3.25 -2.09 13.14
N SER A 66 -4.01 -2.75 14.01
CA SER A 66 -5.39 -2.41 14.32
C SER A 66 -5.47 -1.46 15.50
N VAL A 67 -6.36 -0.47 15.42
CA VAL A 67 -6.69 0.44 16.53
C VAL A 67 -8.04 0.06 17.08
N PHE A 68 -8.10 -0.12 18.40
CA PHE A 68 -9.35 -0.26 19.13
C PHE A 68 -9.49 0.86 20.14
N ILE A 69 -10.68 1.48 20.18
CA ILE A 69 -11.06 2.31 21.31
C ILE A 69 -11.56 1.43 22.45
N GLY A 70 -11.06 1.68 23.66
CA GLY A 70 -11.54 1.02 24.88
C GLY A 70 -12.51 1.89 25.67
N SER A 71 -13.13 1.29 26.69
CA SER A 71 -14.16 1.94 27.52
C SER A 71 -13.67 3.12 28.39
N CYS A 72 -12.36 3.25 28.63
CA CYS A 72 -11.83 4.20 29.60
C CYS A 72 -11.49 5.59 29.05
N GLY A 73 -11.50 5.80 27.72
CA GLY A 73 -11.23 7.09 27.05
C GLY A 73 -9.82 7.64 27.18
N ARG A 74 -9.01 7.06 28.05
CA ARG A 74 -7.62 7.45 28.29
C ARG A 74 -6.63 6.73 27.37
N ARG A 75 -7.05 5.66 26.71
CA ARG A 75 -6.15 4.80 25.95
C ARG A 75 -6.78 4.35 24.64
N LEU A 76 -5.98 4.38 23.57
CA LEU A 76 -6.22 3.60 22.37
C LEU A 76 -5.37 2.34 22.42
N TYR A 77 -5.97 1.21 22.11
CA TYR A 77 -5.30 -0.08 22.08
C TYR A 77 -4.84 -0.36 20.65
N LEU A 78 -3.57 -0.72 20.50
CA LEU A 78 -2.93 -1.06 19.24
C LEU A 78 -2.62 -2.55 19.27
N LEU A 79 -3.10 -3.28 18.27
CA LEU A 79 -2.83 -4.71 18.16
C LEU A 79 -2.40 -5.05 16.73
N ASN A 80 -1.29 -5.75 16.59
CA ASN A 80 -0.86 -6.23 15.28
C ASN A 80 -1.62 -7.52 14.95
N VAL A 81 -2.56 -7.46 14.01
CA VAL A 81 -3.39 -8.63 13.64
C VAL A 81 -2.75 -9.44 12.51
N LEU A 82 -1.74 -8.89 11.82
CA LEU A 82 -1.23 -9.43 10.55
C LEU A 82 0.24 -9.91 10.59
N GLN A 83 0.94 -9.82 11.72
CA GLN A 83 2.29 -10.39 11.85
C GLN A 83 2.24 -11.92 11.92
N SER A 84 2.06 -12.54 10.77
CA SER A 84 2.44 -13.93 10.53
C SER A 84 3.90 -14.11 10.95
N THR A 85 4.15 -15.08 11.84
CA THR A 85 5.47 -15.56 12.22
C THR A 85 6.29 -15.72 10.94
N LYS A 86 7.26 -14.83 10.66
CA LYS A 86 8.27 -15.14 9.62
C LYS A 86 8.90 -16.46 10.07
N SER A 87 8.54 -17.55 9.39
CA SER A 87 8.97 -18.87 9.83
C SER A 87 10.50 -18.88 9.89
N ASN A 88 11.03 -19.46 10.97
CA ASN A 88 12.45 -19.66 11.21
C ASN A 88 13.20 -20.38 10.06
N ALA A 89 12.52 -20.85 9.01
CA ALA A 89 13.10 -21.54 7.86
C ALA A 89 13.90 -20.62 6.92
N GLN A 90 13.49 -19.36 6.71
CA GLN A 90 14.29 -18.42 5.89
C GLN A 90 15.49 -17.83 6.67
N SER A 91 15.38 -17.73 7.99
CA SER A 91 16.48 -17.29 8.87
C SER A 91 17.57 -18.36 9.04
N LYS A 92 17.21 -19.66 9.02
CA LYS A 92 18.19 -20.75 9.17
C LYS A 92 19.14 -20.94 7.99
N VAL A 93 18.79 -20.51 6.78
CA VAL A 93 19.68 -20.63 5.60
C VAL A 93 20.74 -19.53 5.56
N PHE A 94 20.56 -18.43 6.30
CA PHE A 94 21.53 -17.34 6.38
C PHE A 94 22.37 -17.30 7.68
N ASN A 95 22.07 -18.14 8.68
CA ASN A 95 22.66 -18.04 10.03
C ASN A 95 23.61 -19.18 10.43
N ALA A 96 24.29 -19.82 9.49
CA ALA A 96 25.28 -20.87 9.82
C ALA A 96 26.68 -20.34 10.21
N THR A 97 26.95 -19.02 10.22
CA THR A 97 28.34 -18.53 10.41
C THR A 97 28.55 -17.28 11.29
N ALA A 98 27.57 -16.80 12.06
CA ALA A 98 27.80 -15.65 12.95
C ALA A 98 27.35 -15.92 14.40
N SER A 99 28.33 -16.02 15.30
CA SER A 99 28.14 -16.13 16.75
C SER A 99 27.98 -14.74 17.38
N ASP A 100 26.78 -14.16 17.31
CA ASP A 100 26.49 -12.88 18.00
C ASP A 100 25.37 -13.08 19.05
N PRO A 101 25.66 -12.88 20.36
CA PRO A 101 24.70 -13.13 21.45
C PRO A 101 23.55 -12.10 21.59
N PHE A 102 23.43 -11.09 20.74
CA PHE A 102 22.46 -9.98 20.93
C PHE A 102 21.13 -10.04 20.13
N ARG A 103 20.89 -11.02 19.25
CA ARG A 103 19.60 -11.15 18.50
C ARG A 103 18.51 -11.95 19.22
N ARG A 104 18.10 -11.55 20.44
CA ARG A 104 17.13 -12.31 21.28
C ARG A 104 15.68 -11.80 21.33
N GLU A 105 15.28 -10.77 20.60
CA GLU A 105 13.92 -10.17 20.72
C GLU A 105 12.97 -10.35 19.51
N GLU A 106 13.19 -11.33 18.62
CA GLU A 106 12.30 -11.56 17.45
C GLU A 106 10.92 -12.16 17.81
N ASN A 107 10.64 -12.47 19.08
CA ASN A 107 9.43 -13.20 19.51
C ASN A 107 8.43 -12.36 20.33
N ALA A 108 8.42 -11.03 20.21
CA ALA A 108 7.43 -10.16 20.85
C ALA A 108 6.04 -10.19 20.16
N GLN A 109 5.68 -11.30 19.50
CA GLN A 109 4.73 -11.32 18.39
C GLN A 109 3.24 -11.24 18.76
N ASN A 110 2.85 -11.36 20.04
CA ASN A 110 1.43 -11.30 20.44
C ASN A 110 1.26 -10.37 21.66
N ARG A 111 1.64 -9.09 21.54
CA ARG A 111 1.46 -8.11 22.61
C ARG A 111 0.37 -7.11 22.26
N LEU A 112 -0.55 -6.90 23.21
CA LEU A 112 -1.48 -5.79 23.17
C LEU A 112 -0.72 -4.53 23.58
N TYR A 113 -0.59 -3.60 22.65
CA TYR A 113 -0.05 -2.28 22.96
C TYR A 113 -1.18 -1.31 23.26
N HIS A 114 -0.87 -0.24 23.96
CA HIS A 114 -1.75 0.91 24.06
C HIS A 114 -0.96 2.19 23.96
N VAL A 115 -1.66 3.26 23.64
CA VAL A 115 -1.17 4.62 23.66
C VAL A 115 -2.09 5.45 24.54
N THR A 116 -1.49 6.14 25.51
CA THR A 116 -2.24 7.03 26.40
C THR A 116 -2.56 8.33 25.68
N LEU A 117 -3.82 8.77 25.79
CA LEU A 117 -4.34 9.96 25.13
C LEU A 117 -4.17 11.20 26.00
N GLU A 118 -3.67 12.29 25.40
CA GLU A 118 -3.52 13.59 26.04
C GLU A 118 -4.08 14.72 25.16
N PRO A 119 -5.16 15.42 25.57
CA PRO A 119 -6.01 15.11 26.73
C PRO A 119 -6.79 13.79 26.54
N PRO A 120 -7.19 13.13 27.65
CA PRO A 120 -8.03 11.94 27.57
C PRO A 120 -9.44 12.29 27.07
N LEU A 121 -10.08 11.35 26.37
CA LEU A 121 -11.47 11.49 25.95
C LEU A 121 -12.40 11.35 27.16
N SER A 122 -13.43 12.20 27.22
CA SER A 122 -14.47 12.09 28.25
C SER A 122 -15.33 10.84 28.01
N ALA A 123 -15.98 10.33 29.05
CA ALA A 123 -16.86 9.16 28.91
C ALA A 123 -17.98 9.39 27.87
N GLU A 124 -18.50 10.63 27.79
CA GLU A 124 -19.50 11.03 26.80
C GLU A 124 -18.92 11.01 25.40
N GLU A 125 -17.72 11.56 25.20
CA GLU A 125 -17.05 11.57 23.90
C GLU A 125 -16.84 10.15 23.35
N ILE A 126 -16.35 9.21 24.17
CA ILE A 126 -16.15 7.82 23.74
C ILE A 126 -17.46 7.21 23.22
N THR A 127 -18.57 7.46 23.91
CA THR A 127 -19.89 6.93 23.50
C THR A 127 -20.41 7.54 22.21
N MET A 128 -19.89 8.70 21.82
CA MET A 128 -20.23 9.39 20.59
C MET A 128 -19.30 9.05 19.42
N VAL A 129 -18.23 8.28 19.63
CA VAL A 129 -17.34 7.86 18.53
C VAL A 129 -18.08 6.88 17.64
N GLU A 130 -18.33 7.31 16.41
CA GLU A 130 -18.99 6.52 15.38
C GLU A 130 -17.99 5.83 14.47
N ARG A 131 -16.86 6.47 14.16
CA ARG A 131 -15.87 5.93 13.23
C ARG A 131 -14.45 6.24 13.68
N ILE A 132 -13.56 5.28 13.43
CA ILE A 132 -12.12 5.41 13.55
C ILE A 132 -11.54 5.18 12.17
N ASP A 133 -10.68 6.09 11.69
CA ASP A 133 -10.01 5.95 10.40
C ASP A 133 -8.50 6.21 10.54
N TRP A 134 -7.69 5.27 10.09
CA TRP A 134 -6.25 5.44 9.92
C TRP A 134 -5.93 6.34 8.73
N ASN A 135 -4.88 7.16 8.87
CA ASN A 135 -4.27 7.78 7.73
C ASN A 135 -3.35 6.80 6.97
N SER A 136 -3.01 7.14 5.73
CA SER A 136 -2.29 6.24 4.83
C SER A 136 -0.84 5.93 5.22
N ASP A 137 -0.26 6.65 6.18
CA ASP A 137 1.11 6.41 6.68
C ASP A 137 1.15 5.81 8.09
N GLY A 138 -0.01 5.57 8.71
CA GLY A 138 -0.10 5.00 10.06
C GLY A 138 0.42 5.91 11.17
N THR A 139 0.50 7.22 10.97
CA THR A 139 0.97 8.18 11.99
C THR A 139 -0.16 8.90 12.73
N CYS A 140 -1.35 8.98 12.12
CA CYS A 140 -2.50 9.71 12.67
C CYS A 140 -3.76 8.85 12.61
N ILE A 141 -4.60 9.01 13.62
CA ILE A 141 -5.90 8.33 13.71
C ILE A 141 -6.99 9.39 13.83
N ALA A 142 -7.97 9.37 12.93
CA ALA A 142 -9.15 10.22 13.03
C ALA A 142 -10.23 9.50 13.86
N LEU A 143 -10.73 10.19 14.89
CA LEU A 143 -11.90 9.80 15.67
C LEU A 143 -13.06 10.70 15.27
N ILE A 144 -14.10 10.10 14.70
CA ILE A 144 -15.20 10.81 14.06
C ILE A 144 -16.48 10.54 14.84
N SER A 145 -17.16 11.62 15.20
CA SER A 145 -18.45 11.65 15.86
C SER A 145 -19.40 12.56 15.09
N SER A 146 -20.71 12.34 15.22
CA SER A 146 -21.70 13.27 14.69
C SER A 146 -21.59 14.68 15.24
N ALA A 147 -20.92 14.87 16.40
CA ALA A 147 -20.81 16.18 17.08
C ALA A 147 -19.44 16.83 16.90
N TRP A 148 -18.38 16.05 16.66
CA TRP A 148 -16.99 16.53 16.63
C TRP A 148 -16.08 15.59 15.84
N VAL A 149 -14.93 16.11 15.43
CA VAL A 149 -13.83 15.32 14.85
C VAL A 149 -12.56 15.60 15.65
N LYS A 150 -11.87 14.55 16.10
CA LYS A 150 -10.58 14.65 16.78
C LYS A 150 -9.55 13.80 16.04
N VAL A 151 -8.32 14.27 15.99
CA VAL A 151 -7.18 13.54 15.44
C VAL A 151 -6.24 13.19 16.57
N VAL A 152 -5.82 11.94 16.62
CA VAL A 152 -4.83 11.43 17.55
C VAL A 152 -3.51 11.31 16.80
N LEU A 153 -2.55 12.16 17.18
CA LEU A 153 -1.19 12.15 16.64
C LEU A 153 -0.37 11.14 17.43
N LEU A 154 0.08 10.08 16.77
CA LEU A 154 0.93 9.08 17.42
C LEU A 154 2.36 9.62 17.57
N PRO A 155 3.02 9.35 18.71
CA PRO A 155 4.43 9.69 18.86
C PRO A 155 5.26 9.01 17.76
N LYS A 156 6.27 9.72 17.24
CA LYS A 156 7.23 9.12 16.32
C LYS A 156 8.02 8.06 17.10
N SER A 157 8.09 6.83 16.59
CA SER A 157 8.84 5.76 17.25
C SER A 157 10.33 6.11 17.26
N HIS A 158 10.90 6.40 18.44
CA HIS A 158 12.33 6.69 18.65
C HIS A 158 13.27 5.57 18.18
N LYS A 159 12.74 4.35 17.98
CA LYS A 159 13.49 3.21 17.43
C LYS A 159 14.11 3.45 16.06
N CYS A 160 13.69 4.47 15.32
CA CYS A 160 14.32 4.82 14.04
C CYS A 160 15.57 5.71 14.19
N GLU A 161 15.82 6.30 15.38
CA GLU A 161 16.97 7.20 15.60
C GLU A 161 18.02 6.62 16.57
N GLU A 162 17.67 5.69 17.48
CA GLU A 162 18.62 5.14 18.47
C GLU A 162 19.45 3.93 18.00
N GLU A 163 19.10 3.24 16.90
CA GLU A 163 20.00 2.23 16.30
C GLU A 163 21.28 2.87 15.72
N ASP A 164 21.33 4.20 15.58
CA ASP A 164 22.52 4.97 15.18
C ASP A 164 23.46 5.34 16.35
N THR A 165 23.13 5.07 17.62
CA THR A 165 23.90 5.61 18.77
C THR A 165 24.53 4.59 19.73
N PHE A 166 24.22 3.29 19.66
CA PHE A 166 24.61 2.31 20.71
C PHE A 166 25.72 1.28 20.38
N GLN A 167 26.48 1.44 19.29
CA GLN A 167 27.68 0.60 18.98
C GLN A 167 29.02 1.23 19.40
N ARG A 168 29.02 2.09 20.44
CA ARG A 168 30.24 2.58 21.10
C ARG A 168 30.21 2.09 22.55
N ASP A 169 31.00 1.05 22.86
CA ASP A 169 31.73 0.89 24.14
C ASP A 169 32.06 -0.58 24.42
N LYS A 170 33.28 -1.00 24.04
CA LYS A 170 34.11 -2.01 24.72
C LYS A 170 35.42 -2.20 23.95
N CYS A 171 36.49 -1.50 24.35
CA CYS A 171 37.80 -2.14 24.54
C CYS A 171 38.86 -1.20 25.15
N VAL A 172 39.34 -1.63 26.32
CA VAL A 172 40.75 -1.65 26.78
C VAL A 172 41.32 -0.41 27.47
N GLN A 173 41.73 -0.70 28.71
CA GLN A 173 42.47 0.08 29.69
C GLN A 173 43.97 0.05 29.41
N ASN A 174 44.68 1.16 29.63
CA ASN A 174 45.88 1.28 30.50
C ASN A 174 46.69 2.57 30.20
N GLY A 175 47.22 3.21 31.24
CA GLY A 175 48.54 3.88 31.14
C GLY A 175 48.66 5.40 31.29
N SER A 176 48.54 5.91 32.52
CA SER A 176 49.35 6.96 33.18
C SER A 176 49.71 8.33 32.56
N LYS A 177 49.33 9.38 33.33
CA LYS A 177 50.12 10.54 33.84
C LYS A 177 50.76 11.54 32.83
N ASN A 178 50.21 12.76 32.73
CA ASN A 178 50.70 14.00 33.40
C ASN A 178 50.32 15.33 32.70
N ARG A 179 49.85 16.27 33.54
CA ARG A 179 50.13 17.74 33.60
C ARG A 179 49.52 18.76 32.61
N LEU A 180 48.85 19.75 33.25
CA LEU A 180 48.76 21.23 33.03
C LEU A 180 48.43 21.76 31.62
N GLY A 181 47.55 22.73 31.37
CA GLY A 181 46.76 23.67 32.19
C GLY A 181 46.40 24.89 31.32
N SER A 182 45.22 25.50 31.58
CA SER A 182 44.68 26.83 31.16
C SER A 182 43.29 26.66 30.53
N GLU A 183 42.15 26.92 31.19
CA GLU A 183 41.61 28.15 31.79
C GLU A 183 41.47 29.35 30.84
N SER A 184 40.26 29.52 30.27
CA SER A 184 39.43 30.73 30.33
C SER A 184 38.08 30.45 29.65
N LEU A 185 36.98 30.24 30.38
CA LEU A 185 35.94 31.23 30.78
C LEU A 185 35.23 31.90 29.59
N ASN A 186 33.91 32.05 29.50
CA ASN A 186 32.69 31.44 30.07
C ASN A 186 31.57 32.39 29.60
N VAL A 187 30.51 31.88 28.97
CA VAL A 187 29.17 32.51 29.02
C VAL A 187 28.12 31.40 29.11
N LEU A 188 27.24 31.57 30.11
CA LEU A 188 26.26 30.62 30.64
C LEU A 188 25.19 30.14 29.64
N HIS A 189 24.92 28.83 29.66
CA HIS A 189 23.58 28.27 29.49
C HIS A 189 23.33 27.26 30.63
N VAL A 190 22.20 27.45 31.34
CA VAL A 190 21.74 26.58 32.42
C VAL A 190 20.99 25.39 31.79
N LEU A 191 21.55 24.20 31.93
CA LEU A 191 20.92 22.90 31.64
C LEU A 191 20.89 22.09 32.96
N PRO A 192 19.77 21.44 33.34
CA PRO A 192 19.79 20.49 34.43
C PRO A 192 20.55 19.23 34.00
N LYS A 193 21.51 18.84 34.83
CA LYS A 193 22.35 17.64 34.71
C LYS A 193 21.52 16.38 34.48
N ALA A 194 21.80 15.68 33.39
CA ALA A 194 21.44 14.28 33.24
C ALA A 194 22.17 13.45 34.32
N THR A 195 21.40 12.83 35.21
CA THR A 195 21.89 11.85 36.18
C THR A 195 21.36 10.48 35.78
N SER A 196 22.29 9.54 35.56
CA SER A 196 22.13 8.09 35.43
C SER A 196 21.22 7.57 34.29
N SER A 197 21.77 6.69 33.46
CA SER A 197 21.01 5.79 32.59
C SER A 197 20.11 4.89 33.44
N LYS A 198 18.89 5.34 33.71
CA LYS A 198 17.85 4.54 34.36
C LYS A 198 17.38 3.48 33.37
N HIS A 199 17.50 2.20 33.73
CA HIS A 199 16.84 1.11 33.03
C HIS A 199 15.36 1.48 32.84
N HIS A 200 14.88 1.55 31.60
CA HIS A 200 13.47 1.81 31.32
C HIS A 200 12.67 0.62 31.85
N THR A 201 12.02 0.80 32.99
CA THR A 201 11.24 -0.25 33.64
C THR A 201 9.98 -0.46 32.81
N GLN A 202 9.86 -1.60 32.12
CA GLN A 202 8.65 -1.91 31.37
C GLN A 202 7.45 -1.98 32.33
N HIS A 203 6.48 -1.11 32.09
CA HIS A 203 5.23 -1.03 32.85
C HIS A 203 4.13 -1.79 32.09
N LEU A 204 3.55 -2.79 32.74
CA LEU A 204 2.36 -3.49 32.27
C LEU A 204 1.12 -2.83 32.85
N TYR A 205 0.11 -2.61 32.02
CA TYR A 205 -1.16 -2.06 32.43
C TYR A 205 -2.22 -3.15 32.39
N VAL A 206 -2.76 -3.46 33.56
CA VAL A 206 -3.73 -4.52 33.76
C VAL A 206 -5.11 -3.90 33.90
N THR A 207 -6.06 -4.36 33.08
CA THR A 207 -7.47 -3.95 33.14
C THR A 207 -8.30 -5.07 33.75
N PHE A 208 -9.17 -4.72 34.71
CA PHE A 208 -10.04 -5.65 35.42
C PHE A 208 -11.47 -5.66 34.88
N GLU A 209 -12.27 -6.63 35.31
CA GLU A 209 -13.67 -6.79 34.92
C GLU A 209 -14.60 -5.64 35.35
N ASP A 210 -14.22 -4.92 36.40
CA ASP A 210 -14.89 -3.69 36.81
C ASP A 210 -14.45 -2.43 36.02
N GLY A 211 -13.56 -2.60 35.03
CA GLY A 211 -13.00 -1.52 34.22
C GLY A 211 -11.86 -0.74 34.90
N SER A 212 -11.50 -1.07 36.14
CA SER A 212 -10.36 -0.44 36.80
C SER A 212 -9.05 -0.88 36.14
N THR A 213 -8.04 0.00 36.17
CA THR A 213 -6.72 -0.30 35.60
C THR A 213 -5.63 -0.11 36.65
N GLN A 214 -4.66 -1.02 36.67
CA GLN A 214 -3.51 -0.97 37.56
C GLN A 214 -2.21 -1.08 36.76
N THR A 215 -1.25 -0.21 37.07
CA THR A 215 0.09 -0.28 36.50
C THR A 215 0.94 -1.21 37.37
N LEU A 216 1.53 -2.23 36.76
CA LEU A 216 2.47 -3.17 37.37
C LEU A 216 3.85 -3.01 36.73
N SER A 217 4.89 -2.96 37.54
CA SER A 217 6.26 -3.07 37.04
C SER A 217 6.55 -4.54 36.67
N LEU A 218 7.08 -4.79 35.47
CA LEU A 218 7.41 -6.16 35.03
C LEU A 218 8.37 -6.87 36.00
N ASN A 219 9.25 -6.10 36.66
CA ASN A 219 10.19 -6.62 37.65
C ASN A 219 9.46 -7.16 38.90
N GLU A 220 8.43 -6.47 39.39
CA GLU A 220 7.64 -6.91 40.55
C GLU A 220 6.89 -8.21 40.28
N VAL A 221 6.36 -8.36 39.06
CA VAL A 221 5.67 -9.58 38.63
C VAL A 221 6.66 -10.73 38.50
N SER A 222 7.85 -10.49 37.96
CA SER A 222 8.88 -11.53 37.78
C SER A 222 9.44 -12.05 39.12
N GLU A 223 9.76 -11.15 40.05
CA GLU A 223 10.37 -11.49 41.34
C GLU A 223 9.42 -12.32 42.21
N LYS A 224 8.15 -11.92 42.30
CA LYS A 224 7.18 -12.60 43.18
C LYS A 224 6.54 -13.84 42.56
N SER A 225 6.56 -13.99 41.23
CA SER A 225 6.04 -15.19 40.56
C SER A 225 7.06 -16.34 40.45
N GLY A 226 8.29 -16.15 40.93
CA GLY A 226 9.32 -17.20 40.97
C GLY A 226 9.98 -17.50 39.61
N LEU A 227 9.91 -16.58 38.64
CA LEU A 227 10.38 -16.79 37.28
C LEU A 227 11.68 -16.04 37.00
N HIS A 228 12.78 -16.76 36.84
CA HIS A 228 14.10 -16.22 36.50
C HIS A 228 14.43 -16.30 35.00
N SER A 229 13.49 -16.75 34.16
CA SER A 229 13.68 -16.87 32.71
C SER A 229 12.89 -15.81 31.96
N ARG A 230 13.59 -14.80 31.40
CA ARG A 230 13.05 -13.76 30.50
C ARG A 230 12.52 -14.28 29.16
N LYS A 231 12.51 -15.60 28.90
CA LYS A 231 12.10 -16.15 27.60
C LYS A 231 10.57 -16.15 27.44
N THR A 232 10.11 -15.42 26.42
CA THR A 232 8.86 -15.57 25.64
C THR A 232 7.67 -16.15 26.40
N ILE A 233 6.98 -15.28 27.13
CA ILE A 233 5.70 -15.61 27.75
C ILE A 233 4.62 -15.16 26.77
N GLY A 234 3.86 -16.10 26.18
CA GLY A 234 2.71 -15.75 25.35
C GLY A 234 1.64 -14.98 26.16
N PHE A 235 0.80 -14.18 25.49
CA PHE A 235 -0.18 -13.31 26.14
C PHE A 235 -1.04 -14.02 27.19
N ARG A 236 -1.57 -15.22 26.88
CA ARG A 236 -2.36 -16.00 27.83
C ARG A 236 -1.58 -16.35 29.10
N ALA A 237 -0.32 -16.74 28.95
CA ALA A 237 0.54 -17.02 30.09
C ALA A 237 0.89 -15.75 30.88
N LEU A 238 1.00 -14.60 30.20
CA LEU A 238 1.19 -13.31 30.86
C LEU A 238 -0.06 -12.93 31.69
N CYS A 239 -1.26 -12.99 31.09
CA CYS A 239 -2.53 -12.73 31.77
C CYS A 239 -2.74 -13.67 32.96
N GLN A 240 -2.50 -14.98 32.80
CA GLN A 240 -2.59 -15.95 33.90
C GLN A 240 -1.61 -15.64 35.04
N ARG A 241 -0.37 -15.24 34.72
CA ARG A 241 0.63 -14.89 35.73
C ARG A 241 0.29 -13.61 36.47
N VAL A 242 -0.17 -12.60 35.73
CA VAL A 242 -0.67 -11.35 36.31
C VAL A 242 -1.88 -11.64 37.20
N GLN A 243 -2.80 -12.51 36.78
CA GLN A 243 -3.94 -12.96 37.59
C GLN A 243 -3.49 -13.66 38.88
N ILE A 244 -2.50 -14.55 38.81
CA ILE A 244 -1.92 -15.20 40.00
C ILE A 244 -1.27 -14.17 40.94
N TYR A 245 -0.48 -13.25 40.39
CA TYR A 245 0.16 -12.17 41.16
C TYR A 245 -0.89 -11.33 41.89
N ILE A 246 -1.93 -10.91 41.19
CA ILE A 246 -3.01 -10.09 41.75
C ILE A 246 -3.78 -10.86 42.83
N ASN A 247 -4.14 -12.12 42.56
CA ASN A 247 -4.81 -12.96 43.56
C ASN A 247 -3.94 -13.13 44.81
N SER A 248 -2.61 -13.29 44.66
CA SER A 248 -1.68 -13.42 45.78
C SER A 248 -1.55 -12.14 46.61
N GLN A 249 -1.55 -10.96 45.97
CA GLN A 249 -1.44 -9.67 46.67
C GLN A 249 -2.77 -9.28 47.33
N ILE A 250 -3.90 -9.45 46.63
CA ILE A 250 -5.21 -9.00 47.09
C ILE A 250 -5.79 -9.93 48.16
N SER A 251 -5.49 -11.23 48.13
CA SER A 251 -5.91 -12.19 49.16
C SER A 251 -5.45 -11.80 50.57
N THR A 252 -4.46 -10.91 50.71
CA THR A 252 -4.01 -10.41 52.02
C THR A 252 -4.79 -9.19 52.54
N ARG A 253 -5.58 -8.51 51.69
CA ARG A 253 -6.25 -7.24 52.02
C ARG A 253 -7.75 -7.18 51.74
N SER A 254 -8.32 -8.02 50.87
CA SER A 254 -9.75 -7.97 50.50
C SER A 254 -10.25 -9.34 49.99
N LYS A 255 -11.49 -9.72 50.37
CA LYS A 255 -12.16 -10.96 49.89
C LYS A 255 -12.70 -10.89 48.46
N ARG A 256 -12.52 -9.76 47.74
CA ARG A 256 -13.01 -9.63 46.36
C ARG A 256 -12.01 -10.25 45.38
N SER A 257 -12.45 -11.24 44.60
CA SER A 257 -11.70 -11.78 43.47
C SER A 257 -11.81 -10.81 42.29
N TYR A 258 -10.69 -10.28 41.83
CA TYR A 258 -10.64 -9.44 40.63
C TYR A 258 -10.27 -10.31 39.44
N LYS A 259 -11.08 -10.30 38.39
CA LYS A 259 -10.77 -10.99 37.14
C LYS A 259 -10.07 -10.01 36.20
N VAL A 260 -8.87 -10.38 35.76
CA VAL A 260 -8.08 -9.65 34.76
C VAL A 260 -8.70 -9.89 33.39
N ILE A 261 -9.05 -8.81 32.70
CA ILE A 261 -9.57 -8.86 31.33
C ILE A 261 -8.43 -8.75 30.33
N SER A 262 -7.59 -7.72 30.45
CA SER A 262 -6.53 -7.45 29.48
C SER A 262 -5.25 -6.97 30.15
N VAL A 263 -4.12 -7.27 29.53
CA VAL A 263 -2.79 -6.77 29.92
C VAL A 263 -2.19 -6.10 28.71
N SER A 264 -1.82 -4.84 28.82
CA SER A 264 -1.27 -4.06 27.71
C SER A 264 0.04 -3.38 28.09
N GLU A 265 0.90 -3.16 27.11
CA GLU A 265 2.17 -2.44 27.24
C GLU A 265 2.05 -1.06 26.59
N ASN A 266 2.65 -0.01 27.16
CA ASN A 266 2.64 1.30 26.52
C ASN A 266 3.67 1.30 25.38
N LEU A 267 3.21 1.50 24.14
CA LEU A 267 4.07 1.39 22.94
C LEU A 267 5.20 2.43 22.94
N TYR A 268 4.94 3.62 23.48
CA TYR A 268 5.84 4.78 23.41
C TYR A 268 6.40 5.18 24.78
N GLY A 269 6.40 4.27 25.76
CA GLY A 269 6.91 4.54 27.10
C GLY A 269 6.10 5.62 27.80
N ASP A 270 6.72 6.75 28.16
CA ASP A 270 6.04 7.87 28.83
C ASP A 270 5.44 8.91 27.86
N GLN A 271 5.54 8.69 26.54
CA GLN A 271 5.00 9.61 25.54
C GLN A 271 3.52 9.33 25.29
N ASN A 272 2.71 10.36 25.50
CA ASN A 272 1.29 10.33 25.20
C ASN A 272 1.04 10.71 23.74
N ALA A 273 0.00 10.11 23.14
CA ALA A 273 -0.52 10.60 21.88
C ALA A 273 -1.30 11.88 22.10
N ILE A 274 -1.06 12.87 21.23
CA ILE A 274 -1.70 14.17 21.34
C ILE A 274 -3.06 14.08 20.65
N VAL A 275 -4.12 14.35 21.41
CA VAL A 275 -5.48 14.43 20.89
C VAL A 275 -5.79 15.89 20.54
N GLN A 276 -5.96 16.17 19.25
CA GLN A 276 -6.30 17.50 18.76
C GLN A 276 -7.73 17.51 18.24
N GLN A 277 -8.53 18.47 18.70
CA GLN A 277 -9.84 18.73 18.10
C GLN A 277 -9.67 19.47 16.77
N ILE A 278 -10.41 19.02 15.76
CA ILE A 278 -10.40 19.64 14.44
C ILE A 278 -11.45 20.75 14.40
N GLY A 279 -10.96 22.00 14.44
CA GLY A 279 -11.76 23.21 14.36
C GLY A 279 -12.88 23.33 15.39
N ALA A 280 -13.68 24.37 15.22
CA ALA A 280 -15.00 24.50 15.86
C ALA A 280 -16.09 23.92 14.95
N VAL A 281 -15.85 22.75 14.35
CA VAL A 281 -16.85 22.08 13.52
C VAL A 281 -17.93 21.53 14.43
N HIS A 282 -19.04 22.25 14.52
CA HIS A 282 -20.24 21.76 15.17
C HIS A 282 -20.94 20.82 14.20
N ASN A 283 -21.24 19.61 14.65
CA ASN A 283 -21.99 18.60 13.89
C ASN A 283 -21.31 18.14 12.58
N ALA A 284 -20.25 17.35 12.68
CA ALA A 284 -19.64 16.73 11.51
C ALA A 284 -20.56 15.62 10.95
N ILE A 285 -20.85 15.69 9.65
CA ILE A 285 -21.58 14.64 8.93
C ILE A 285 -20.64 13.48 8.60
N ASP A 286 -19.44 13.80 8.11
CA ASP A 286 -18.47 12.83 7.60
C ASP A 286 -17.06 13.44 7.58
N ALA A 287 -16.01 12.61 7.63
CA ALA A 287 -14.63 13.08 7.55
C ALA A 287 -13.68 12.04 6.93
N VAL A 288 -12.96 12.38 5.86
CA VAL A 288 -12.17 11.42 5.08
C VAL A 288 -10.75 11.95 4.89
N TRP A 289 -9.74 11.08 5.06
CA TRP A 289 -8.34 11.39 4.74
C TRP A 289 -8.18 11.63 3.24
N HIS A 290 -7.48 12.71 2.86
CA HIS A 290 -7.31 13.05 1.47
C HIS A 290 -6.33 12.07 0.78
N PRO A 291 -6.67 11.43 -0.37
CA PRO A 291 -5.81 10.42 -0.99
C PRO A 291 -4.41 10.89 -1.38
N LEU A 292 -4.27 12.18 -1.71
CA LEU A 292 -2.99 12.82 -2.07
C LEU A 292 -2.12 13.24 -0.87
N SER A 293 -2.60 13.06 0.37
CA SER A 293 -1.84 13.47 1.55
C SER A 293 -2.22 12.70 2.82
N CYS A 294 -1.22 12.13 3.49
CA CYS A 294 -1.41 11.48 4.79
C CYS A 294 -1.70 12.44 5.95
N SER A 295 -1.44 13.74 5.78
CA SER A 295 -1.65 14.77 6.80
C SER A 295 -2.89 15.64 6.60
N HIS A 296 -3.73 15.38 5.59
CA HIS A 296 -4.88 16.22 5.32
C HIS A 296 -6.19 15.47 5.53
N LEU A 297 -7.05 16.02 6.38
CA LEU A 297 -8.37 15.49 6.69
C LEU A 297 -9.44 16.44 6.14
N ALA A 298 -10.29 15.93 5.26
CA ALA A 298 -11.47 16.65 4.80
C ALA A 298 -12.63 16.37 5.76
N VAL A 299 -13.34 17.41 6.19
CA VAL A 299 -14.49 17.33 7.10
C VAL A 299 -15.68 18.01 6.44
N LEU A 300 -16.80 17.30 6.38
CA LEU A 300 -18.08 17.83 5.90
C LEU A 300 -18.97 18.17 7.10
N SER A 301 -19.37 19.44 7.19
CA SER A 301 -20.22 19.98 8.25
C SER A 301 -21.71 19.91 7.89
N ASP A 302 -22.59 19.91 8.89
CA ASP A 302 -24.04 20.03 8.72
C ASP A 302 -24.49 21.37 8.13
N SER A 303 -23.62 22.37 8.17
CA SER A 303 -23.77 23.69 7.55
C SER A 303 -23.50 23.70 6.05
N ASP A 304 -23.41 22.53 5.40
CA ASP A 304 -23.08 22.38 3.98
C ASP A 304 -21.71 23.05 3.64
N GLU A 305 -20.75 22.94 4.56
CA GLU A 305 -19.37 23.39 4.38
C GLU A 305 -18.42 22.20 4.30
N LEU A 306 -17.55 22.19 3.29
CA LEU A 306 -16.45 21.24 3.17
C LEU A 306 -15.15 21.93 3.57
N LEU A 307 -14.54 21.42 4.64
CA LEU A 307 -13.37 22.00 5.30
C LEU A 307 -12.18 21.03 5.14
N LEU A 308 -11.03 21.54 4.76
CA LEU A 308 -9.80 20.74 4.63
C LEU A 308 -8.81 21.20 5.68
N TYR A 309 -8.38 20.29 6.54
CA TYR A 309 -7.45 20.55 7.64
C TYR A 309 -6.11 19.88 7.38
N ASN A 310 -5.02 20.58 7.66
CA ASN A 310 -3.68 20.00 7.72
C ASN A 310 -3.38 19.66 9.19
N VAL A 311 -3.38 18.37 9.53
CA VAL A 311 -3.26 17.89 10.92
C VAL A 311 -1.86 18.07 11.51
N GLN A 312 -0.88 18.43 10.68
CA GLN A 312 0.47 18.78 11.15
C GLN A 312 0.61 20.27 11.53
N HIS A 313 -0.38 21.08 11.17
CA HIS A 313 -0.43 22.51 11.49
C HIS A 313 -1.54 22.77 12.53
N ASP A 314 -1.84 24.04 12.78
CA ASP A 314 -2.93 24.43 13.69
C ASP A 314 -4.29 23.90 13.18
N THR A 315 -4.83 22.91 13.89
CA THR A 315 -6.12 22.28 13.55
C THR A 315 -7.33 23.15 13.88
N SER A 316 -7.14 24.30 14.55
CA SER A 316 -8.25 25.21 14.85
C SER A 316 -8.78 25.95 13.62
N ILE A 317 -7.92 26.13 12.59
CA ILE A 317 -8.24 26.86 11.37
C ILE A 317 -8.13 25.91 10.17
N PRO A 318 -9.19 25.74 9.35
CA PRO A 318 -9.10 24.94 8.13
C PRO A 318 -8.16 25.60 7.13
N GLU A 319 -7.34 24.78 6.48
CA GLU A 319 -6.46 25.19 5.38
C GLU A 319 -7.27 25.67 4.17
N GLN A 320 -8.39 25.00 3.89
CA GLN A 320 -9.34 25.39 2.84
C GLN A 320 -10.76 25.26 3.35
N LYS A 321 -11.60 26.21 3.00
CA LYS A 321 -13.04 26.21 3.30
C LYS A 321 -13.83 26.41 2.01
N HIS A 322 -14.72 25.47 1.71
CA HIS A 322 -15.58 25.49 0.54
C HIS A 322 -17.06 25.47 0.97
N ILE A 323 -17.80 26.52 0.65
CA ILE A 323 -19.25 26.61 0.92
C ILE A 323 -20.00 25.94 -0.24
N LEU A 324 -20.84 24.95 0.08
CA LEU A 324 -21.59 24.18 -0.90
C LEU A 324 -22.93 24.86 -1.20
N ASP A 325 -22.95 25.73 -2.20
CA ASP A 325 -24.16 26.42 -2.65
C ASP A 325 -25.02 25.49 -3.52
N PHE A 326 -25.87 24.68 -2.89
CA PHE A 326 -26.78 23.81 -3.61
C PHE A 326 -27.92 24.62 -4.30
N PRO A 327 -28.20 24.40 -5.59
CA PRO A 327 -29.27 25.10 -6.27
C PRO A 327 -30.63 24.74 -5.67
N ILE A 328 -31.32 25.72 -5.08
CA ILE A 328 -32.70 25.57 -4.61
C ILE A 328 -33.59 25.49 -5.86
N ALA A 329 -34.34 24.39 -6.02
CA ALA A 329 -35.26 24.22 -7.14
C ALA A 329 -36.28 25.38 -7.16
N LYS A 330 -36.15 26.30 -8.13
CA LYS A 330 -36.91 27.55 -8.22
C LYS A 330 -38.41 27.37 -8.60
N GLY A 331 -39.04 26.22 -8.35
CA GLY A 331 -40.28 25.84 -9.03
C GLY A 331 -41.41 25.18 -8.24
N SER A 332 -41.35 24.96 -6.92
CA SER A 332 -42.44 24.24 -6.23
C SER A 332 -42.69 24.62 -4.76
N PHE A 333 -42.59 25.91 -4.43
CA PHE A 333 -43.11 26.39 -3.14
C PHE A 333 -44.36 27.25 -3.38
N SER A 334 -45.47 26.57 -3.72
CA SER A 334 -46.80 27.15 -3.46
C SER A 334 -46.98 27.25 -1.94
N SER A 335 -47.45 28.40 -1.48
CA SER A 335 -47.25 28.96 -0.14
C SER A 335 -48.04 28.32 1.02
N ALA A 336 -48.22 27.01 1.06
CA ALA A 336 -48.95 26.37 2.16
C ALA A 336 -48.40 24.97 2.46
N ASN A 337 -47.64 24.87 3.55
CA ASN A 337 -47.18 23.68 4.30
C ASN A 337 -45.65 23.66 4.51
N ILE A 338 -45.16 24.64 5.27
CA ILE A 338 -43.74 24.85 5.60
C ILE A 338 -43.24 23.92 6.74
N SER A 339 -44.13 23.13 7.38
CA SER A 339 -43.81 22.36 8.59
C SER A 339 -43.42 20.89 8.39
N SER A 340 -43.54 20.30 7.19
CA SER A 340 -43.18 18.90 6.93
C SER A 340 -42.17 18.68 5.79
N LEU A 341 -41.59 19.75 5.24
CA LEU A 341 -40.48 19.63 4.29
C LEU A 341 -39.25 19.12 5.05
N GLN A 342 -39.07 17.80 5.03
CA GLN A 342 -37.84 17.13 5.44
C GLN A 342 -36.67 17.85 4.76
N ARG A 343 -35.91 18.63 5.55
CA ARG A 343 -34.80 19.43 5.04
C ARG A 343 -33.81 18.47 4.36
N VAL A 344 -33.75 18.53 3.04
CA VAL A 344 -32.76 17.78 2.27
C VAL A 344 -31.39 18.21 2.80
N ARG A 345 -30.65 17.26 3.35
CA ARG A 345 -29.35 17.51 3.98
C ARG A 345 -28.28 16.72 3.26
N THR A 346 -27.04 17.18 3.36
CA THR A 346 -25.91 16.37 2.94
C THR A 346 -25.79 15.14 3.85
N VAL A 347 -25.43 13.99 3.29
CA VAL A 347 -25.39 12.70 3.99
C VAL A 347 -23.98 12.18 4.16
N GLY A 348 -23.10 12.45 3.19
CA GLY A 348 -21.71 12.01 3.20
C GLY A 348 -21.02 12.42 1.91
N PHE A 349 -19.73 12.15 1.84
CA PHE A 349 -18.94 12.43 0.64
C PHE A 349 -17.88 11.35 0.44
N SER A 350 -17.38 11.24 -0.79
CA SER A 350 -16.24 10.40 -1.11
C SER A 350 -15.29 11.18 -2.00
N ILE A 351 -13.99 11.10 -1.72
CA ILE A 351 -12.96 11.66 -2.59
C ILE A 351 -12.55 10.58 -3.57
N GLY A 352 -12.46 10.91 -4.85
CA GLY A 352 -12.05 9.96 -5.87
C GLY A 352 -10.66 9.42 -5.56
N GLN A 353 -10.53 8.10 -5.70
CA GLN A 353 -9.31 7.35 -5.42
C GLN A 353 -8.74 6.76 -6.71
N GLY A 354 -7.43 6.58 -6.75
CA GLY A 354 -6.74 5.94 -7.87
C GLY A 354 -6.11 6.91 -8.87
N SER A 355 -5.56 6.36 -9.95
CA SER A 355 -4.80 7.09 -10.97
C SER A 355 -5.67 7.55 -12.15
N SER A 356 -7.00 7.53 -12.05
CA SER A 356 -7.89 7.98 -13.12
C SER A 356 -7.90 9.51 -13.18
N PHE A 357 -7.17 10.06 -14.16
CA PHE A 357 -7.18 11.46 -14.58
C PHE A 357 -7.53 12.48 -13.47
N TRP A 358 -8.73 13.08 -13.54
CA TRP A 358 -9.17 14.17 -12.65
C TRP A 358 -9.91 13.68 -11.41
N ASP A 359 -10.29 12.40 -11.36
CA ASP A 359 -11.09 11.86 -10.24
C ASP A 359 -10.31 11.91 -8.94
N ILE A 360 -8.98 11.81 -8.99
CA ILE A 360 -8.08 11.96 -7.84
C ILE A 360 -8.19 13.34 -7.15
N PHE A 361 -8.79 14.32 -7.81
CA PHE A 361 -9.09 15.66 -7.27
C PHE A 361 -10.60 15.90 -7.13
N ALA A 362 -11.44 14.91 -7.38
CA ALA A 362 -12.89 15.05 -7.32
C ALA A 362 -13.40 14.67 -5.94
N CYS A 363 -14.22 15.53 -5.34
CA CYS A 363 -14.99 15.24 -4.15
C CYS A 363 -16.46 15.11 -4.55
N TYR A 364 -17.01 13.92 -4.39
CA TYR A 364 -18.39 13.60 -4.68
C TYR A 364 -19.22 13.71 -3.41
N ILE A 365 -20.34 14.42 -3.46
CA ILE A 365 -21.15 14.80 -2.30
C ILE A 365 -22.56 14.25 -2.50
N LEU A 366 -23.05 13.47 -1.55
CA LEU A 366 -24.40 12.87 -1.58
C LEU A 366 -25.35 13.65 -0.69
N ARG A 367 -26.53 14.01 -1.22
CA ARG A 367 -27.67 14.55 -0.45
C ARG A 367 -28.68 13.46 -0.12
N SER A 368 -29.51 13.72 0.90
CA SER A 368 -30.48 12.76 1.44
C SER A 368 -31.62 12.38 0.49
N ASP A 369 -31.85 13.20 -0.53
CA ASP A 369 -32.78 12.95 -1.63
C ASP A 369 -32.18 12.09 -2.76
N GLY A 370 -30.92 11.65 -2.62
CA GLY A 370 -30.19 10.89 -3.63
C GLY A 370 -29.47 11.76 -4.66
N ALA A 371 -29.57 13.10 -4.57
CA ALA A 371 -28.86 13.98 -5.49
C ALA A 371 -27.35 13.94 -5.22
N VAL A 372 -26.55 13.69 -6.26
CA VAL A 372 -25.08 13.68 -6.20
C VAL A 372 -24.53 14.96 -6.82
N TYR A 373 -23.59 15.59 -6.12
CA TYR A 373 -22.86 16.76 -6.57
C TYR A 373 -21.36 16.47 -6.59
N ILE A 374 -20.59 17.25 -7.34
CA ILE A 374 -19.16 17.07 -7.52
C ILE A 374 -18.44 18.40 -7.34
N LEU A 375 -17.40 18.41 -6.52
CA LEU A 375 -16.48 19.52 -6.33
C LEU A 375 -15.10 19.11 -6.87
N CYS A 376 -14.60 19.80 -7.89
CA CYS A 376 -13.31 19.47 -8.52
C CYS A 376 -12.66 20.76 -9.05
N PRO A 377 -11.36 21.02 -8.79
CA PRO A 377 -10.39 20.15 -8.12
C PRO A 377 -10.26 20.49 -6.62
N LEU A 378 -10.47 19.52 -5.74
CA LEU A 378 -10.16 19.58 -4.31
C LEU A 378 -8.75 19.01 -4.10
N VAL A 379 -7.79 19.85 -3.73
CA VAL A 379 -6.37 19.45 -3.59
C VAL A 379 -5.75 20.13 -2.36
N PRO A 380 -5.22 19.39 -1.38
CA PRO A 380 -4.54 19.97 -0.23
C PRO A 380 -3.22 20.65 -0.61
N TYR A 381 -2.80 21.68 0.13
CA TYR A 381 -1.48 22.26 -0.10
C TYR A 381 -0.38 21.27 0.25
N GLU A 382 0.76 21.39 -0.43
CA GLU A 382 1.93 20.52 -0.24
C GLU A 382 1.71 19.03 -0.56
N SER A 383 0.53 18.67 -1.07
CA SER A 383 0.24 17.33 -1.56
C SER A 383 1.15 16.94 -2.73
N LYS A 384 1.38 15.63 -2.87
CA LYS A 384 2.32 15.07 -3.86
C LYS A 384 1.57 14.36 -4.97
N LEU A 385 1.98 14.59 -6.21
CA LEU A 385 1.44 13.91 -7.38
C LEU A 385 2.55 13.38 -8.28
N HIS A 386 2.41 12.15 -8.76
CA HIS A 386 3.39 11.54 -9.65
C HIS A 386 3.48 12.28 -11.00
N LYS A 387 4.70 12.44 -11.51
CA LYS A 387 5.02 13.15 -12.75
C LYS A 387 4.30 12.59 -13.98
N SER A 388 4.13 11.26 -14.05
CA SER A 388 3.40 10.64 -15.18
C SER A 388 1.94 11.08 -15.21
N THR A 389 1.25 11.09 -14.06
CA THR A 389 -0.15 11.53 -13.95
C THR A 389 -0.30 12.98 -14.37
N LEU A 390 0.58 13.87 -13.88
CA LEU A 390 0.56 15.29 -14.26
C LEU A 390 0.82 15.49 -15.75
N LYS A 391 1.75 14.72 -16.34
CA LYS A 391 2.04 14.74 -17.79
C LYS A 391 0.81 14.30 -18.59
N SER A 392 0.17 13.20 -18.20
CA SER A 392 -1.04 12.68 -18.85
C SER A 392 -2.18 13.70 -18.84
N LEU A 393 -2.39 14.38 -17.71
CA LEU A 393 -3.39 15.45 -17.59
C LEU A 393 -3.09 16.64 -18.52
N ARG A 394 -1.83 17.07 -18.60
CA ARG A 394 -1.41 18.15 -19.50
C ARG A 394 -1.64 17.78 -20.96
N THR A 395 -1.24 16.56 -21.35
CA THR A 395 -1.44 16.08 -22.73
C THR A 395 -2.92 15.94 -23.08
N GLU A 396 -3.77 15.50 -22.14
CA GLU A 396 -5.22 15.38 -22.36
C GLU A 396 -5.85 16.76 -22.61
N ILE A 397 -5.51 17.77 -21.80
CA ILE A 397 -6.02 19.14 -22.01
C ILE A 397 -5.56 19.70 -23.35
N ASP A 398 -4.27 19.55 -23.67
CA ASP A 398 -3.71 20.07 -24.91
C ASP A 398 -4.36 19.43 -26.13
N ALA A 399 -4.55 18.11 -26.13
CA ALA A 399 -5.27 17.40 -27.18
C ALA A 399 -6.70 17.93 -27.36
N ARG A 400 -7.45 18.13 -26.26
CA ARG A 400 -8.83 18.67 -26.35
C ARG A 400 -8.86 20.12 -26.82
N LEU A 401 -7.90 20.96 -26.40
CA LEU A 401 -7.81 22.33 -26.89
C LEU A 401 -7.59 22.36 -28.41
N GLU A 402 -6.74 21.48 -28.95
CA GLU A 402 -6.54 21.38 -30.41
C GLU A 402 -7.80 20.89 -31.13
N LEU A 403 -8.51 19.90 -30.58
CA LEU A 403 -9.79 19.44 -31.15
C LEU A 403 -10.83 20.56 -31.26
N TYR A 404 -10.99 21.38 -30.21
CA TYR A 404 -11.92 22.51 -30.26
C TYR A 404 -11.45 23.63 -31.21
N LYS A 405 -10.14 23.86 -31.35
CA LYS A 405 -9.62 24.80 -32.35
C LYS A 405 -9.94 24.35 -33.78
N MET A 406 -9.79 23.05 -34.07
CA MET A 406 -10.15 22.47 -35.37
C MET A 406 -11.65 22.63 -35.64
N ARG A 407 -12.51 22.27 -34.67
CA ARG A 407 -13.98 22.42 -34.80
C ARG A 407 -14.41 23.89 -35.00
N CYS A 408 -13.75 24.84 -34.35
CA CYS A 408 -13.97 26.27 -34.59
C CYS A 408 -13.56 26.71 -36.01
N GLY A 409 -12.53 26.09 -36.61
CA GLY A 409 -12.09 26.35 -37.97
C GLY A 409 -13.10 25.85 -39.00
N GLU A 410 -13.63 24.64 -38.79
CA GLU A 410 -14.60 23.99 -39.68
C GLU A 410 -15.96 24.70 -39.73
N MET A 411 -16.42 25.29 -38.62
CA MET A 411 -17.67 26.08 -38.59
C MET A 411 -17.64 27.29 -39.54
N LYS A 412 -16.46 27.82 -39.88
CA LYS A 412 -16.35 28.91 -40.88
C LYS A 412 -16.65 28.44 -42.31
N ALA A 413 -16.68 27.12 -42.56
CA ALA A 413 -16.92 26.52 -43.86
C ALA A 413 -18.41 26.20 -44.16
N GLY A 414 -19.34 26.65 -43.30
CA GLY A 414 -20.78 26.66 -43.62
C GLY A 414 -21.56 25.38 -43.32
N THR A 415 -20.97 24.37 -42.67
CA THR A 415 -21.69 23.18 -42.21
C THR A 415 -22.47 23.46 -40.91
N PRO A 416 -23.80 23.23 -40.86
CA PRO A 416 -24.59 23.38 -39.64
C PRO A 416 -24.17 22.31 -38.62
N SER A 417 -23.55 22.74 -37.52
CA SER A 417 -23.15 21.89 -36.39
C SER A 417 -24.09 22.10 -35.21
N GLU A 418 -24.38 21.04 -34.46
CA GLU A 418 -25.32 21.02 -33.32
C GLU A 418 -24.91 21.88 -32.11
N CYS A 419 -23.64 22.29 -32.00
CA CYS A 419 -23.18 23.14 -30.90
C CYS A 419 -23.18 24.62 -31.29
N SER A 420 -23.69 25.50 -30.42
CA SER A 420 -23.58 26.93 -30.66
C SER A 420 -22.12 27.38 -30.53
N PRO A 421 -21.67 28.42 -31.29
CA PRO A 421 -20.33 28.98 -31.13
C PRO A 421 -20.03 29.45 -29.69
N SER A 422 -21.07 29.87 -28.97
CA SER A 422 -20.98 30.27 -27.56
C SER A 422 -20.57 29.11 -26.66
N ASP A 423 -21.15 27.91 -26.87
CA ASP A 423 -20.84 26.73 -26.06
C ASP A 423 -19.40 26.27 -26.27
N ILE A 424 -18.93 26.31 -27.52
CA ILE A 424 -17.53 25.98 -27.83
C ILE A 424 -16.58 26.98 -27.16
N GLN A 425 -16.89 28.28 -27.21
CA GLN A 425 -16.07 29.29 -26.54
C GLN A 425 -16.02 29.07 -25.02
N ALA A 426 -17.14 28.71 -24.40
CA ALA A 426 -17.20 28.39 -22.99
C ALA A 426 -16.36 27.15 -22.64
N HIS A 427 -16.44 26.07 -23.44
CA HIS A 427 -15.60 24.89 -23.27
C HIS A 427 -14.10 25.21 -23.40
N VAL A 428 -13.72 26.02 -24.38
CA VAL A 428 -12.33 26.47 -24.55
C VAL A 428 -11.87 27.30 -23.37
N ALA A 429 -12.73 28.16 -22.80
CA ALA A 429 -12.41 28.92 -21.60
C ALA A 429 -12.13 28.00 -20.39
N VAL A 430 -12.98 27.00 -20.16
CA VAL A 430 -12.78 25.99 -19.11
C VAL A 430 -11.46 25.24 -19.29
N LEU A 431 -11.15 24.78 -20.51
CA LEU A 431 -9.90 24.09 -20.82
C LEU A 431 -8.66 24.98 -20.59
N LYS A 432 -8.74 26.27 -20.93
CA LYS A 432 -7.66 27.24 -20.67
C LYS A 432 -7.45 27.43 -19.17
N SER A 433 -8.52 27.52 -18.38
CA SER A 433 -8.45 27.59 -16.92
C SER A 433 -7.81 26.33 -16.33
N GLN A 434 -8.16 25.15 -16.83
CA GLN A 434 -7.54 23.88 -16.42
C GLN A 434 -6.04 23.84 -16.73
N LYS A 435 -5.65 24.26 -17.96
CA LYS A 435 -4.24 24.34 -18.36
C LYS A 435 -3.46 25.31 -17.48
N TYR A 436 -4.05 26.47 -17.18
CA TYR A 436 -3.46 27.47 -16.30
C TYR A 436 -3.26 26.93 -14.89
N TRP A 437 -4.26 26.27 -14.31
CA TRP A 437 -4.19 25.64 -13.01
C TRP A 437 -3.07 24.58 -12.96
N LEU A 438 -2.97 23.67 -13.93
CA LEU A 438 -1.89 22.67 -13.99
C LEU A 438 -0.48 23.29 -14.12
N LYS A 439 -0.38 24.48 -14.72
CA LYS A 439 0.89 25.19 -14.90
C LYS A 439 1.31 25.94 -13.65
N LYS A 440 0.35 26.57 -12.94
CA LYS A 440 0.62 27.47 -11.82
C LYS A 440 0.57 26.80 -10.46
N ALA A 441 -0.34 25.85 -10.28
CA ALA A 441 -0.56 25.22 -8.99
C ALA A 441 0.45 24.08 -8.71
N TRP A 442 1.10 23.56 -9.76
CA TRP A 442 2.08 22.47 -9.66
C TRP A 442 3.45 22.94 -10.16
N ALA A 443 4.37 23.19 -9.24
CA ALA A 443 5.77 23.51 -9.56
C ALA A 443 6.67 22.28 -9.48
N CYS A 444 7.68 22.26 -10.35
CA CYS A 444 8.74 21.26 -10.29
C CYS A 444 9.69 21.65 -9.14
N CYS A 445 10.08 20.72 -8.27
CA CYS A 445 11.00 20.98 -7.15
C CYS A 445 12.41 21.43 -7.55
N THR A 446 12.67 21.66 -8.84
CA THR A 446 13.99 21.90 -9.42
C THR A 446 14.38 23.37 -9.53
N ASP A 447 13.45 24.32 -9.35
CA ASP A 447 13.69 25.73 -9.67
C ASP A 447 14.13 26.61 -8.49
N ASN A 448 14.31 26.06 -7.29
CA ASN A 448 14.95 26.78 -6.19
C ASN A 448 16.46 26.86 -6.45
N GLY A 449 16.86 27.88 -7.21
CA GLY A 449 18.25 28.18 -7.52
C GLY A 449 19.11 28.32 -6.26
N ASN A 450 20.30 27.69 -6.33
CA ASN A 450 21.47 27.78 -5.44
C ASN A 450 21.72 26.69 -4.40
N GLU A 451 20.82 25.74 -4.15
CA GLU A 451 21.21 24.54 -3.40
C GLU A 451 21.78 23.50 -4.36
N ARG A 452 23.11 23.32 -4.31
CA ARG A 452 23.79 22.23 -5.02
C ARG A 452 23.08 20.92 -4.66
N PRO A 453 22.54 20.18 -5.64
CA PRO A 453 21.81 18.94 -5.35
C PRO A 453 22.73 18.00 -4.60
N SER A 454 22.41 17.72 -3.33
CA SER A 454 23.06 16.66 -2.58
C SER A 454 22.73 15.35 -3.31
N LYS A 455 23.77 14.60 -3.71
CA LYS A 455 23.69 13.45 -4.63
C LYS A 455 22.93 12.23 -4.07
N ALA A 456 22.11 12.39 -3.04
CA ALA A 456 21.56 11.30 -2.23
C ALA A 456 20.06 10.99 -2.48
N SER A 457 19.31 11.71 -3.32
CA SER A 457 17.85 11.50 -3.44
C SER A 457 17.30 11.39 -4.87
N SER A 458 17.97 10.68 -5.78
CA SER A 458 17.52 10.56 -7.19
C SER A 458 16.13 9.91 -7.38
N LYS A 459 15.62 9.14 -6.40
CA LYS A 459 14.27 8.52 -6.45
C LYS A 459 13.13 9.44 -6.01
N LEU A 460 13.39 10.58 -5.36
CA LEU A 460 12.35 11.53 -4.94
C LEU A 460 11.96 12.54 -6.02
N ASN A 461 12.66 12.55 -7.17
CA ASN A 461 12.44 13.50 -8.25
C ASN A 461 11.20 13.23 -9.13
N ASP A 462 10.43 12.18 -8.84
CA ASP A 462 9.27 11.79 -9.65
C ASP A 462 7.95 12.41 -9.18
N TYR A 463 7.97 13.28 -8.18
CA TYR A 463 6.77 13.93 -7.63
C TYR A 463 6.78 15.44 -7.84
N TYR A 464 5.60 15.98 -8.17
CA TYR A 464 5.29 17.39 -8.12
C TYR A 464 4.58 17.71 -6.81
N HIS A 465 4.81 18.91 -6.29
CA HIS A 465 4.15 19.41 -5.10
C HIS A 465 3.11 20.46 -5.48
N TYR A 466 1.93 20.37 -4.85
CA TYR A 466 0.90 21.41 -4.97
C TYR A 466 1.31 22.63 -4.14
N LEU A 467 1.40 23.79 -4.80
CA LEU A 467 1.89 25.02 -4.19
C LEU A 467 0.84 25.70 -3.32
N LYS A 468 1.30 26.29 -2.21
CA LYS A 468 0.50 27.18 -1.37
C LYS A 468 0.03 28.42 -2.15
N PRO A 469 -1.10 29.05 -1.77
CA PRO A 469 -1.70 30.14 -2.54
C PRO A 469 -0.81 31.35 -2.77
N HIS A 470 0.06 31.70 -1.81
CA HIS A 470 0.98 32.82 -1.95
C HIS A 470 2.02 32.61 -3.07
N ASN A 471 2.28 31.36 -3.46
CA ASN A 471 3.19 31.02 -4.55
C ASN A 471 2.46 30.83 -5.89
N SER A 472 1.26 30.23 -5.88
CA SER A 472 0.50 29.94 -7.10
C SER A 472 -0.44 31.08 -7.54
N GLY A 473 -0.86 31.94 -6.61
CA GLY A 473 -1.95 32.90 -6.78
C GLY A 473 -3.33 32.23 -6.86
N ILE A 474 -3.44 30.94 -6.55
CA ILE A 474 -4.67 30.14 -6.63
C ILE A 474 -5.06 29.72 -5.20
N SER A 475 -6.16 30.28 -4.71
CA SER A 475 -6.82 29.96 -3.43
C SER A 475 -8.31 29.71 -3.65
N PRO A 476 -9.02 29.07 -2.70
CA PRO A 476 -10.48 28.99 -2.72
C PRO A 476 -11.17 30.35 -2.82
N GLU A 477 -10.53 31.44 -2.36
CA GLU A 477 -11.08 32.80 -2.42
C GLU A 477 -10.91 33.43 -3.82
N THR A 478 -9.75 33.22 -4.45
CA THR A 478 -9.44 33.80 -5.77
C THR A 478 -9.99 32.96 -6.92
N TRP A 479 -10.05 31.65 -6.72
CA TRP A 479 -10.55 30.64 -7.65
C TRP A 479 -11.55 29.73 -6.93
N PRO A 480 -12.73 30.26 -6.57
CA PRO A 480 -13.76 29.48 -5.88
C PRO A 480 -14.21 28.32 -6.76
N LEU A 481 -14.27 27.12 -6.17
CA LEU A 481 -14.69 25.91 -6.88
C LEU A 481 -16.18 25.99 -7.22
N ALA A 482 -16.54 25.59 -8.44
CA ALA A 482 -17.93 25.46 -8.83
C ALA A 482 -18.45 24.09 -8.41
N LEU A 483 -19.57 24.08 -7.67
CA LEU A 483 -20.29 22.86 -7.35
C LEU A 483 -21.03 22.38 -8.60
N GLN A 484 -20.72 21.17 -9.06
CA GLN A 484 -21.27 20.59 -10.29
C GLN A 484 -22.38 19.60 -9.93
N GLY A 485 -23.58 19.76 -10.48
CA GLY A 485 -24.72 18.88 -10.22
C GLY A 485 -26.05 19.64 -10.12
N PRO A 486 -27.16 18.95 -9.80
CA PRO A 486 -27.23 17.54 -9.43
C PRO A 486 -26.97 16.60 -10.62
N LEU A 487 -26.41 15.42 -10.32
CA LEU A 487 -26.24 14.35 -11.29
C LEU A 487 -27.61 13.85 -11.77
N SER A 488 -27.84 13.92 -13.07
CA SER A 488 -29.05 13.44 -13.70
C SER A 488 -28.87 12.01 -14.16
N SER A 489 -29.49 11.08 -13.45
CA SER A 489 -29.45 9.67 -13.79
C SER A 489 -30.39 9.38 -14.96
N THR A 490 -29.84 8.84 -16.04
CA THR A 490 -30.60 8.23 -17.13
C THR A 490 -30.61 6.73 -16.89
N LYS A 491 -31.80 6.13 -16.83
CA LYS A 491 -31.91 4.67 -16.74
C LYS A 491 -31.33 4.08 -18.02
N ALA A 492 -30.27 3.30 -17.89
CA ALA A 492 -29.64 2.64 -19.03
C ALA A 492 -30.63 1.71 -19.75
N PHE A 493 -31.55 1.12 -18.98
CA PHE A 493 -32.55 0.17 -19.47
C PHE A 493 -33.90 0.41 -18.79
N PRO A 494 -35.02 0.32 -19.53
CA PRO A 494 -36.35 0.23 -18.95
C PRO A 494 -36.50 -1.13 -18.26
N SER A 495 -36.15 -1.23 -16.98
CA SER A 495 -36.32 -2.46 -16.19
C SER A 495 -37.81 -2.81 -16.06
N SER A 496 -38.20 -4.06 -16.36
CA SER A 496 -39.59 -4.51 -16.49
C SER A 496 -40.35 -4.72 -15.17
N ASN A 497 -39.73 -4.56 -14.00
CA ASN A 497 -40.34 -4.91 -12.71
C ASN A 497 -40.26 -3.78 -11.66
N GLN A 498 -40.34 -2.50 -12.07
CA GLN A 498 -40.49 -1.41 -11.11
C GLN A 498 -41.91 -1.40 -10.56
N THR A 499 -42.16 -2.21 -9.53
CA THR A 499 -43.21 -1.88 -8.56
C THR A 499 -42.91 -0.48 -8.04
N GLU A 500 -43.84 0.45 -8.28
CA GLU A 500 -43.83 1.85 -7.84
C GLU A 500 -43.63 1.95 -6.32
N SER A 501 -42.40 1.78 -5.82
CA SER A 501 -42.09 2.02 -4.42
C SER A 501 -41.91 3.52 -4.22
N ASN A 502 -43.02 4.24 -4.21
CA ASN A 502 -43.16 5.64 -3.77
C ASN A 502 -42.86 5.82 -2.25
N ALA A 503 -42.10 4.91 -1.64
CA ALA A 503 -41.64 5.08 -0.28
C ALA A 503 -40.49 6.10 -0.29
N SER A 504 -40.59 7.11 0.58
CA SER A 504 -39.58 8.14 0.81
C SER A 504 -38.29 7.54 1.35
N THR A 505 -37.51 6.90 0.47
CA THR A 505 -36.21 6.34 0.82
C THR A 505 -35.18 7.46 0.80
N THR A 506 -34.41 7.53 1.87
CA THR A 506 -33.36 8.53 2.04
C THR A 506 -32.01 7.91 1.71
N ALA A 507 -31.20 8.59 0.91
CA ALA A 507 -29.84 8.15 0.67
C ALA A 507 -29.07 8.11 2.00
N CYS A 508 -28.25 7.06 2.20
CA CYS A 508 -27.64 6.74 3.49
C CYS A 508 -26.12 6.69 3.45
N SER A 509 -25.54 6.12 2.39
CA SER A 509 -24.10 6.04 2.19
C SER A 509 -23.79 6.03 0.70
N PHE A 510 -22.61 6.52 0.37
CA PHE A 510 -22.13 6.71 -0.99
C PHE A 510 -20.64 6.41 -1.04
N ILE A 511 -20.19 5.78 -2.11
CA ILE A 511 -18.77 5.54 -2.35
C ILE A 511 -18.41 5.66 -3.83
N HIS A 512 -17.24 6.26 -4.09
CA HIS A 512 -16.59 6.18 -5.39
C HIS A 512 -15.83 4.85 -5.50
N ILE A 513 -16.16 4.04 -6.49
CA ILE A 513 -15.49 2.75 -6.74
C ILE A 513 -14.32 3.01 -7.69
N PRO A 514 -13.06 3.01 -7.19
CA PRO A 514 -11.91 3.15 -8.07
C PRO A 514 -11.82 1.92 -8.97
N TYR A 515 -11.34 2.06 -10.19
CA TYR A 515 -11.01 0.88 -11.00
C TYR A 515 -9.76 1.16 -11.83
N LYS A 516 -8.86 0.19 -11.88
CA LYS A 516 -7.64 0.26 -12.68
C LYS A 516 -7.97 -0.13 -14.11
N VAL A 517 -7.79 0.83 -15.02
CA VAL A 517 -7.79 0.52 -16.45
C VAL A 517 -6.45 -0.12 -16.82
N PRO A 518 -6.44 -1.17 -17.66
CA PRO A 518 -5.20 -1.76 -18.16
C PRO A 518 -4.27 -0.69 -18.75
N SER A 519 -2.96 -0.84 -18.48
CA SER A 519 -1.90 0.15 -18.73
C SER A 519 -1.86 0.73 -20.15
N ASP A 520 -2.41 0.01 -21.13
CA ASP A 520 -2.35 0.37 -22.55
C ASP A 520 -3.48 1.29 -23.00
N SER A 521 -4.51 1.50 -22.17
CA SER A 521 -5.62 2.38 -22.55
C SER A 521 -5.37 3.81 -22.09
N HIS A 522 -5.10 4.69 -23.04
CA HIS A 522 -5.06 6.14 -22.84
C HIS A 522 -6.47 6.77 -22.73
N ALA A 523 -7.54 5.97 -22.75
CA ALA A 523 -8.90 6.49 -22.74
C ALA A 523 -9.24 7.11 -21.36
N PRO A 524 -9.92 8.27 -21.33
CA PRO A 524 -10.45 8.82 -20.10
C PRO A 524 -11.46 7.86 -19.49
N VAL A 525 -11.42 7.79 -18.18
CA VAL A 525 -12.07 6.78 -17.37
C VAL A 525 -13.22 7.47 -16.64
N ASN A 526 -14.43 6.94 -16.76
CA ASN A 526 -15.63 7.55 -16.20
C ASN A 526 -15.87 7.07 -14.76
N ALA A 527 -16.06 7.97 -13.80
CA ALA A 527 -16.23 7.55 -12.42
C ALA A 527 -17.44 6.62 -12.21
N LEU A 528 -17.22 5.54 -11.44
CA LEU A 528 -18.25 4.61 -11.00
C LEU A 528 -18.63 4.92 -9.56
N LEU A 529 -19.92 5.13 -9.33
CA LEU A 529 -20.47 5.53 -8.04
C LEU A 529 -21.46 4.47 -7.55
N ALA A 530 -21.41 4.14 -6.27
CA ALA A 530 -22.41 3.31 -5.62
C ALA A 530 -23.14 4.10 -4.55
N LEU A 531 -24.47 4.12 -4.63
CA LEU A 531 -25.36 4.78 -3.70
C LEU A 531 -26.13 3.72 -2.92
N SER A 532 -26.30 3.93 -1.63
CA SER A 532 -27.20 3.12 -0.81
C SER A 532 -28.28 4.00 -0.20
N TYR A 533 -29.46 3.41 -0.05
CA TYR A 533 -30.63 4.06 0.53
C TYR A 533 -31.03 3.37 1.83
N SER A 534 -31.82 4.07 2.65
CA SER A 534 -32.34 3.52 3.91
C SER A 534 -33.16 2.25 3.69
N SER A 535 -33.76 2.08 2.50
CA SER A 535 -34.39 0.83 2.03
C SER A 535 -33.51 -0.41 2.10
N GLY A 536 -32.18 -0.26 2.10
CA GLY A 536 -31.28 -1.33 1.69
C GLY A 536 -31.23 -1.50 0.17
N HIS A 537 -31.79 -0.54 -0.57
CA HIS A 537 -31.61 -0.40 -2.01
C HIS A 537 -30.21 0.12 -2.32
N ILE A 538 -29.57 -0.42 -3.35
CA ILE A 538 -28.30 0.06 -3.89
C ILE A 538 -28.47 0.38 -5.36
N GLU A 539 -27.89 1.50 -5.78
CA GLU A 539 -27.80 1.90 -7.18
C GLU A 539 -26.34 2.07 -7.59
N LEU A 540 -26.00 1.58 -8.78
CA LEU A 540 -24.69 1.76 -9.41
C LEU A 540 -24.81 2.76 -10.56
N HIS A 541 -24.11 3.88 -10.47
CA HIS A 541 -24.14 4.96 -11.45
C HIS A 541 -22.76 5.12 -12.09
N LEU A 542 -22.71 5.07 -13.42
CA LEU A 542 -21.50 5.37 -14.19
C LEU A 542 -21.65 6.77 -14.80
N LEU A 543 -20.71 7.67 -14.56
CA LEU A 543 -20.78 8.99 -15.18
C LEU A 543 -20.67 8.87 -16.70
N ASP A 544 -21.45 9.66 -17.45
CA ASP A 544 -21.36 9.64 -18.92
C ASP A 544 -20.09 10.37 -19.40
N GLN A 545 -19.65 11.36 -18.62
CA GLN A 545 -18.50 12.20 -18.92
C GLN A 545 -17.50 12.18 -17.75
N PRO A 546 -16.19 12.22 -18.02
CA PRO A 546 -15.19 12.29 -16.97
C PRO A 546 -15.34 13.59 -16.18
N VAL A 547 -15.12 13.51 -14.86
CA VAL A 547 -15.14 14.69 -14.00
C VAL A 547 -14.05 15.65 -14.43
N ARG A 548 -14.35 16.95 -14.33
CA ARG A 548 -13.40 17.99 -14.74
C ARG A 548 -13.36 19.15 -13.76
N PRO A 549 -12.19 19.78 -13.56
CA PRO A 549 -12.07 20.97 -12.74
C PRO A 549 -12.95 22.11 -13.25
N ARG A 550 -13.69 22.74 -12.34
CA ARG A 550 -14.49 23.93 -12.62
C ARG A 550 -14.44 24.94 -11.48
N TRP A 551 -14.48 26.20 -11.86
CA TRP A 551 -14.44 27.35 -10.95
C TRP A 551 -15.65 28.23 -11.20
N LYS A 552 -16.15 28.91 -10.16
CA LYS A 552 -17.26 29.86 -10.30
C LYS A 552 -16.77 31.01 -11.17
N SER A 553 -17.46 31.25 -12.28
CA SER A 553 -17.23 32.41 -13.15
C SER A 553 -18.45 33.32 -13.10
N ASN A 554 -18.23 34.63 -12.98
CA ASN A 554 -19.32 35.61 -12.91
C ASN A 554 -20.21 35.65 -14.17
N SER A 555 -19.73 35.15 -15.32
CA SER A 555 -20.34 35.44 -16.61
C SER A 555 -21.31 34.39 -17.15
N HIS A 556 -21.20 33.09 -16.85
CA HIS A 556 -22.19 32.10 -17.33
C HIS A 556 -22.19 30.85 -16.45
N LEU A 557 -23.28 30.63 -15.69
CA LEU A 557 -23.63 29.30 -15.19
C LEU A 557 -24.18 28.50 -16.38
N LEU A 558 -23.29 27.97 -17.21
CA LEU A 558 -23.68 26.81 -18.00
C LEU A 558 -23.91 25.69 -16.99
N ASP A 559 -25.17 25.50 -16.61
CA ASP A 559 -25.68 24.28 -15.99
C ASP A 559 -25.45 23.14 -16.99
N SER A 560 -24.19 22.73 -17.14
CA SER A 560 -23.92 21.47 -17.83
C SER A 560 -24.45 20.41 -16.90
N LYS A 561 -25.64 19.93 -17.23
CA LYS A 561 -26.28 18.80 -16.60
C LYS A 561 -25.27 17.65 -16.63
N LEU A 562 -24.69 17.33 -15.48
CA LEU A 562 -23.91 16.11 -15.34
C LEU A 562 -24.89 14.96 -15.50
N THR A 563 -24.60 14.05 -16.42
CA THR A 563 -25.43 12.87 -16.64
C THR A 563 -24.67 11.63 -16.20
N ALA A 564 -25.40 10.68 -15.62
CA ALA A 564 -24.90 9.36 -15.33
C ALA A 564 -25.86 8.30 -15.86
N LEU A 565 -25.29 7.18 -16.22
CA LEU A 565 -25.97 5.97 -16.58
C LEU A 565 -26.22 5.12 -15.32
N LEU A 566 -27.49 4.89 -14.96
CA LEU A 566 -27.83 3.90 -13.94
C LEU A 566 -27.59 2.50 -14.52
N LEU A 567 -26.50 1.86 -14.09
CA LEU A 567 -26.07 0.55 -14.55
C LEU A 567 -26.89 -0.58 -13.94
N ASP A 568 -27.10 -0.52 -12.63
CA ASP A 568 -27.78 -1.57 -11.88
C ASP A 568 -28.44 -0.99 -10.62
N SER A 569 -29.49 -1.66 -10.16
CA SER A 569 -30.36 -1.21 -9.10
C SER A 569 -31.02 -2.44 -8.45
N PHE A 570 -30.66 -2.74 -7.21
CA PHE A 570 -31.11 -3.96 -6.52
C PHE A 570 -31.29 -3.72 -5.01
N HIS A 571 -32.00 -4.64 -4.36
CA HIS A 571 -32.37 -4.53 -2.95
C HIS A 571 -31.68 -5.63 -2.14
N LEU A 572 -31.03 -5.30 -1.03
CA LEU A 572 -30.33 -6.27 -0.18
C LEU A 572 -31.25 -7.06 0.77
N GLY A 573 -32.51 -6.66 0.89
CA GLY A 573 -33.49 -7.30 1.78
C GLY A 573 -33.22 -7.00 3.27
N ILE A 574 -32.58 -5.86 3.55
CA ILE A 574 -32.22 -5.43 4.89
C ILE A 574 -33.42 -4.76 5.56
N ASP A 575 -33.57 -4.97 6.87
CA ASP A 575 -34.56 -4.27 7.68
C ASP A 575 -34.17 -2.80 7.92
N MET A 576 -35.08 -1.90 7.57
CA MET A 576 -35.03 -0.44 7.76
C MET A 576 -34.71 0.01 9.18
N THR A 577 -35.09 -0.79 10.17
CA THR A 577 -35.14 -0.34 11.56
C THR A 577 -33.77 -0.38 12.25
N ALA A 578 -32.81 -1.11 11.69
CA ALA A 578 -31.64 -1.53 12.45
C ALA A 578 -30.35 -0.72 12.18
N GLY A 579 -30.32 0.21 11.23
CA GLY A 579 -29.12 1.01 10.96
C GLY A 579 -29.11 1.66 9.58
N ARG A 580 -27.98 2.28 9.21
CA ARG A 580 -27.73 2.73 7.85
C ARG A 580 -26.88 1.68 7.13
N LEU A 581 -27.07 1.46 5.84
CA LEU A 581 -26.11 0.66 5.08
C LEU A 581 -24.88 1.53 4.79
N ARG A 582 -23.67 1.04 5.08
CA ARG A 582 -22.42 1.70 4.71
C ARG A 582 -21.73 0.91 3.60
N LEU A 583 -21.28 1.62 2.58
CA LEU A 583 -20.52 1.03 1.48
C LEU A 583 -19.02 1.30 1.68
N GLU A 584 -18.20 0.29 1.44
CA GLU A 584 -16.73 0.37 1.47
C GLU A 584 -16.13 -0.44 0.32
N CYS A 585 -15.10 0.09 -0.33
CA CYS A 585 -14.39 -0.63 -1.38
C CYS A 585 -13.27 -1.46 -0.78
N ASP A 586 -13.03 -2.65 -1.32
CA ASP A 586 -11.84 -3.42 -0.95
C ASP A 586 -10.57 -2.64 -1.31
N ALA A 587 -9.69 -2.43 -0.34
CA ALA A 587 -8.42 -1.71 -0.57
C ALA A 587 -7.52 -2.42 -1.61
N ASN A 588 -7.66 -3.74 -1.77
CA ASN A 588 -6.79 -4.55 -2.60
C ASN A 588 -7.45 -5.06 -3.89
N ASP A 589 -8.77 -5.25 -3.92
CA ASP A 589 -9.53 -5.63 -5.11
C ASP A 589 -10.75 -4.76 -5.33
N GLN A 590 -10.57 -3.71 -6.13
CA GLN A 590 -11.58 -2.68 -6.34
C GLN A 590 -12.87 -3.18 -7.03
N ARG A 591 -12.90 -4.44 -7.49
CA ARG A 591 -14.09 -5.10 -8.01
C ARG A 591 -15.06 -5.56 -6.91
N LEU A 592 -14.59 -5.59 -5.67
CA LEU A 592 -15.38 -5.99 -4.51
C LEU A 592 -15.74 -4.74 -3.71
N VAL A 593 -17.05 -4.60 -3.47
CA VAL A 593 -17.61 -3.57 -2.60
C VAL A 593 -18.32 -4.27 -1.45
N TYR A 594 -18.12 -3.79 -0.24
CA TYR A 594 -18.74 -4.30 0.98
C TYR A 594 -19.88 -3.39 1.40
N GLY A 595 -21.03 -3.99 1.69
CA GLY A 595 -22.16 -3.35 2.34
C GLY A 595 -22.19 -3.76 3.81
N PHE A 596 -21.76 -2.88 4.70
CA PHE A 596 -21.80 -3.07 6.14
C PHE A 596 -23.13 -2.57 6.70
N HIS A 597 -23.89 -3.48 7.29
CA HIS A 597 -25.11 -3.17 8.02
C HIS A 597 -25.05 -3.80 9.41
N SER A 598 -25.82 -3.27 10.36
CA SER A 598 -25.82 -3.77 11.75
C SER A 598 -26.30 -5.23 11.88
N THR A 599 -27.11 -5.71 10.91
CA THR A 599 -27.67 -7.06 10.86
C THR A 599 -26.89 -8.02 9.96
N GLY A 600 -25.98 -7.53 9.11
CA GLY A 600 -25.28 -8.38 8.17
C GLY A 600 -24.29 -7.64 7.29
N ILE A 601 -23.40 -8.40 6.66
CA ILE A 601 -22.37 -7.89 5.76
C ILE A 601 -22.56 -8.54 4.39
N TYR A 602 -22.62 -7.69 3.38
CA TYR A 602 -22.87 -8.06 2.00
C TYR A 602 -21.62 -7.77 1.17
N VAL A 603 -21.30 -8.67 0.25
CA VAL A 603 -20.25 -8.48 -0.76
C VAL A 603 -20.90 -8.35 -2.11
N LEU A 604 -20.54 -7.27 -2.79
CA LEU A 604 -21.00 -6.90 -4.11
C LEU A 604 -19.82 -7.04 -5.07
N ASN A 605 -19.96 -7.93 -6.04
CA ASN A 605 -18.97 -8.11 -7.09
C ASN A 605 -19.40 -7.34 -8.34
N VAL A 606 -18.69 -6.24 -8.61
CA VAL A 606 -18.90 -5.34 -9.75
C VAL A 606 -17.89 -5.58 -10.88
N ASP A 607 -17.25 -6.76 -10.94
CA ASP A 607 -16.26 -7.10 -11.99
C ASP A 607 -16.83 -6.92 -13.40
N TRP A 608 -18.12 -7.18 -13.61
CA TRP A 608 -18.74 -6.98 -14.91
C TRP A 608 -18.76 -5.51 -15.35
N VAL A 609 -18.88 -4.57 -14.41
CA VAL A 609 -18.82 -3.13 -14.70
C VAL A 609 -17.41 -2.75 -15.14
N VAL A 610 -16.40 -3.27 -14.45
CA VAL A 610 -14.99 -3.07 -14.83
C VAL A 610 -14.72 -3.64 -16.23
N ARG A 611 -15.29 -4.80 -16.56
CA ARG A 611 -15.23 -5.39 -17.91
C ARG A 611 -15.92 -4.53 -18.96
N LEU A 612 -17.11 -4.01 -18.65
CA LEU A 612 -17.86 -3.12 -19.53
C LEU A 612 -17.03 -1.89 -19.87
N ILE A 613 -16.43 -1.26 -18.86
CA ILE A 613 -15.60 -0.07 -19.03
C ILE A 613 -14.30 -0.38 -19.77
N SER A 614 -13.77 -1.60 -19.63
CA SER A 614 -12.62 -2.08 -20.40
C SER A 614 -12.95 -2.35 -21.88
N GLY A 615 -14.17 -2.04 -22.33
CA GLY A 615 -14.61 -2.19 -23.72
C GLY A 615 -15.14 -3.58 -24.08
N LYS A 616 -15.35 -4.47 -23.09
CA LYS A 616 -16.01 -5.76 -23.37
C LYS A 616 -17.49 -5.51 -23.64
N SER A 617 -17.96 -5.95 -24.80
CA SER A 617 -19.37 -5.94 -25.14
C SER A 617 -20.08 -7.10 -24.44
N PHE A 618 -21.34 -6.88 -24.07
CA PHE A 618 -22.22 -7.88 -23.51
C PHE A 618 -23.51 -7.92 -24.33
N GLU A 619 -23.97 -9.12 -24.70
CA GLU A 619 -25.28 -9.29 -25.35
C GLU A 619 -26.43 -8.97 -24.38
N LYS A 620 -26.24 -9.32 -23.09
CA LYS A 620 -27.09 -8.95 -21.97
C LYS A 620 -26.20 -8.53 -20.83
N LEU A 621 -26.45 -7.37 -20.24
CA LEU A 621 -25.68 -6.94 -19.08
C LEU A 621 -25.90 -7.92 -17.92
N PRO A 622 -24.82 -8.46 -17.35
CA PRO A 622 -24.94 -9.29 -16.16
C PRO A 622 -25.37 -8.42 -14.97
N GLN A 623 -26.09 -9.02 -14.04
CA GLN A 623 -26.43 -8.36 -12.78
C GLN A 623 -25.25 -8.42 -11.82
N THR A 624 -25.15 -7.40 -10.97
CA THR A 624 -24.18 -7.38 -9.87
C THR A 624 -24.43 -8.57 -8.96
N SER A 625 -23.38 -9.38 -8.75
CA SER A 625 -23.50 -10.53 -7.84
C SER A 625 -23.44 -10.02 -6.41
N VAL A 626 -24.53 -10.18 -5.68
CA VAL A 626 -24.65 -9.83 -4.26
C VAL A 626 -24.62 -11.11 -3.45
N ARG A 627 -23.76 -11.16 -2.42
CA ARG A 627 -23.66 -12.29 -1.50
C ARG A 627 -23.67 -11.79 -0.07
N GLN A 628 -24.57 -12.31 0.75
CA GLN A 628 -24.52 -12.08 2.18
C GLN A 628 -23.48 -13.03 2.78
N VAL A 629 -22.38 -12.49 3.30
CA VAL A 629 -21.27 -13.29 3.83
C VAL A 629 -21.31 -13.38 5.35
N PHE A 630 -21.99 -12.43 5.99
CA PHE A 630 -22.25 -12.46 7.42
C PHE A 630 -23.69 -12.04 7.70
N SER A 631 -24.38 -12.72 8.60
CA SER A 631 -25.76 -12.43 8.98
C SER A 631 -25.95 -12.70 10.47
N LEU A 632 -26.60 -11.77 11.15
CA LEU A 632 -27.07 -11.96 12.52
C LEU A 632 -28.55 -12.28 12.47
N SER A 633 -28.95 -13.37 13.11
CA SER A 633 -30.36 -13.72 13.23
C SER A 633 -31.10 -12.58 13.94
N PRO A 634 -32.25 -12.13 13.41
CA PRO A 634 -33.05 -11.13 14.11
C PRO A 634 -33.43 -11.70 15.49
N PRO A 635 -33.31 -10.91 16.56
CA PRO A 635 -33.66 -11.37 17.89
C PRO A 635 -35.14 -11.79 17.89
N PRO A 636 -35.49 -12.97 18.46
CA PRO A 636 -36.89 -13.39 18.54
C PRO A 636 -37.69 -12.29 19.25
N GLU A 637 -38.91 -12.01 18.77
CA GLU A 637 -39.77 -10.89 19.20
C GLU A 637 -40.20 -10.93 20.70
N SER A 638 -39.57 -11.74 21.53
CA SER A 638 -39.80 -11.81 22.97
C SER A 638 -39.67 -10.43 23.64
N HIS A 639 -40.67 -10.09 24.47
CA HIS A 639 -40.90 -8.77 25.05
C HIS A 639 -39.88 -8.30 26.12
N THR A 640 -38.70 -8.90 26.21
CA THR A 640 -37.69 -8.47 27.21
C THR A 640 -36.62 -7.58 26.56
N ASN A 641 -36.71 -6.27 26.81
CA ASN A 641 -35.85 -5.23 26.22
C ASN A 641 -34.34 -5.39 26.53
N ALA A 642 -33.95 -6.23 27.51
CA ALA A 642 -32.56 -6.34 27.96
C ALA A 642 -31.67 -7.27 27.11
N GLN A 643 -32.25 -8.18 26.33
CA GLN A 643 -31.48 -9.18 25.55
C GLN A 643 -31.33 -8.79 24.06
N LYS A 644 -31.94 -7.69 23.63
CA LYS A 644 -31.98 -7.24 22.22
C LYS A 644 -30.70 -6.56 21.72
N THR A 645 -29.75 -6.22 22.58
CA THR A 645 -28.59 -5.36 22.23
C THR A 645 -27.29 -6.12 21.95
N SER A 646 -27.20 -7.42 22.22
CA SER A 646 -25.92 -8.16 22.14
C SER A 646 -25.52 -8.59 20.73
N SER A 647 -26.43 -8.56 19.75
CA SER A 647 -26.20 -9.06 18.37
C SER A 647 -26.32 -7.94 17.34
N ARG A 648 -25.46 -6.90 17.42
CA ARG A 648 -25.29 -5.90 16.37
C ARG A 648 -23.83 -5.83 15.95
N ILE A 649 -23.57 -5.63 14.67
CA ILE A 649 -22.21 -5.36 14.17
C ILE A 649 -21.86 -3.91 14.50
N ILE A 650 -20.75 -3.70 15.21
CA ILE A 650 -20.22 -2.39 15.62
C ILE A 650 -18.87 -2.08 14.96
N GLY A 651 -18.49 -2.86 13.97
CA GLY A 651 -17.28 -2.63 13.20
C GLY A 651 -17.01 -3.84 12.33
N ALA A 652 -16.56 -3.59 11.12
CA ALA A 652 -16.11 -4.62 10.22
C ALA A 652 -15.00 -4.03 9.36
N HIS A 653 -13.98 -4.83 9.07
CA HIS A 653 -12.86 -4.41 8.25
C HIS A 653 -12.32 -5.60 7.47
N THR A 654 -11.90 -5.37 6.23
CA THR A 654 -11.37 -6.44 5.37
C THR A 654 -9.86 -6.50 5.49
N LEU A 655 -9.37 -7.73 5.64
CA LEU A 655 -7.98 -8.05 5.84
C LEU A 655 -7.54 -8.95 4.71
N LYS A 656 -6.69 -8.44 3.83
CA LYS A 656 -6.05 -9.25 2.80
C LYS A 656 -4.55 -9.26 3.02
N ASN A 657 -4.04 -10.44 3.30
CA ASN A 657 -2.62 -10.67 3.52
C ASN A 657 -2.22 -11.94 2.78
N VAL A 658 -1.04 -11.94 2.15
CA VAL A 658 -0.49 -13.11 1.45
C VAL A 658 -0.41 -14.34 2.36
N PHE A 659 -0.15 -14.14 3.67
CA PHE A 659 0.01 -15.23 4.63
C PHE A 659 -1.30 -15.71 5.22
N VAL A 660 -2.19 -14.78 5.56
CA VAL A 660 -3.43 -15.12 6.25
C VAL A 660 -4.46 -15.56 5.22
N GLY A 661 -4.55 -14.85 4.09
CA GLY A 661 -5.55 -14.98 3.03
C GLY A 661 -6.45 -13.73 2.99
N HIS A 662 -7.70 -13.87 2.54
CA HIS A 662 -8.68 -12.79 2.52
C HIS A 662 -9.74 -13.04 3.58
N PHE A 663 -9.77 -12.21 4.63
CA PHE A 663 -10.67 -12.34 5.78
C PHE A 663 -11.42 -11.05 6.01
N LEU A 664 -12.57 -11.19 6.65
CA LEU A 664 -13.37 -10.10 7.16
C LEU A 664 -13.37 -10.22 8.69
N LEU A 665 -12.82 -9.22 9.36
CA LEU A 665 -12.85 -9.12 10.81
C LEU A 665 -14.12 -8.36 11.20
N VAL A 666 -14.96 -8.94 12.04
CA VAL A 666 -16.25 -8.39 12.45
C VAL A 666 -16.27 -8.24 13.96
N ARG A 667 -16.53 -7.05 14.47
CA ARG A 667 -16.72 -6.80 15.91
C ARG A 667 -18.21 -6.65 16.22
N LEU A 668 -18.69 -7.44 17.16
CA LEU A 668 -20.06 -7.39 17.64
C LEU A 668 -20.19 -6.46 18.85
N ALA A 669 -21.40 -5.97 19.09
CA ALA A 669 -21.75 -5.11 20.23
C ALA A 669 -21.47 -5.77 21.58
N SER A 670 -21.47 -7.11 21.62
CA SER A 670 -21.02 -7.93 22.76
C SER A 670 -19.53 -7.76 23.09
N GLY A 671 -18.73 -7.22 22.16
CA GLY A 671 -17.27 -7.17 22.22
C GLY A 671 -16.57 -8.36 21.57
N SER A 672 -17.32 -9.40 21.16
CA SER A 672 -16.71 -10.53 20.46
C SER A 672 -16.26 -10.14 19.06
N LEU A 673 -15.10 -10.67 18.66
CA LEU A 673 -14.58 -10.56 17.32
C LEU A 673 -14.76 -11.88 16.59
N GLU A 674 -15.33 -11.81 15.40
CA GLU A 674 -15.53 -12.93 14.50
C GLU A 674 -14.67 -12.74 13.26
N LEU A 675 -14.02 -13.81 12.84
CA LEU A 675 -13.19 -13.83 11.64
C LEU A 675 -13.91 -14.67 10.59
N VAL A 676 -14.26 -14.05 9.46
CA VAL A 676 -14.95 -14.70 8.36
C VAL A 676 -13.98 -14.84 7.19
N ASN A 677 -13.75 -16.06 6.71
CA ASN A 677 -12.91 -16.29 5.54
C ASN A 677 -13.66 -15.91 4.26
N MET A 678 -13.14 -14.92 3.53
CA MET A 678 -13.72 -14.39 2.30
C MET A 678 -13.26 -15.14 1.04
N SER A 679 -12.11 -15.82 1.10
CA SER A 679 -11.47 -16.47 -0.05
C SER A 679 -12.35 -17.55 -0.71
N ALA A 680 -13.20 -18.24 0.06
CA ALA A 680 -14.14 -19.22 -0.49
C ALA A 680 -15.46 -18.57 -0.97
N SER A 681 -15.89 -17.50 -0.33
CA SER A 681 -17.23 -16.91 -0.52
C SER A 681 -17.29 -15.86 -1.63
N ALA A 682 -16.21 -15.11 -1.86
CA ALA A 682 -16.16 -14.00 -2.82
C ALA A 682 -15.90 -14.44 -4.28
N VAL A 683 -15.39 -15.66 -4.49
CA VAL A 683 -14.79 -16.08 -5.77
C VAL A 683 -15.78 -16.80 -6.71
N GLY A 684 -16.99 -17.12 -6.28
CA GLY A 684 -17.95 -17.87 -7.12
C GLY A 684 -18.60 -17.08 -8.27
N GLY A 685 -17.98 -16.03 -8.80
CA GLY A 685 -18.40 -15.39 -10.05
C GLY A 685 -18.17 -16.32 -11.26
N PRO A 686 -18.86 -16.09 -12.40
CA PRO A 686 -18.67 -16.91 -13.60
C PRO A 686 -17.20 -16.93 -14.03
N ARG A 687 -16.65 -18.16 -14.06
CA ARG A 687 -15.27 -18.58 -14.38
C ARG A 687 -14.52 -17.61 -15.30
N MET A 688 -13.34 -17.17 -14.88
CA MET A 688 -12.31 -16.67 -15.79
C MET A 688 -11.60 -17.86 -16.43
N ASN A 689 -11.56 -17.90 -17.76
CA ASN A 689 -10.55 -18.70 -18.45
C ASN A 689 -9.24 -17.91 -18.34
N THR A 690 -8.27 -18.37 -17.55
CA THR A 690 -6.98 -17.69 -17.35
C THR A 690 -6.23 -17.40 -18.65
N ASN A 691 -6.62 -18.07 -19.73
CA ASN A 691 -6.11 -17.86 -21.09
C ASN A 691 -6.44 -16.47 -21.67
N ASP A 692 -7.48 -15.78 -21.19
CA ASP A 692 -7.93 -14.51 -21.78
C ASP A 692 -7.20 -13.27 -21.22
N LEU A 693 -6.51 -13.38 -20.09
CA LEU A 693 -5.86 -12.24 -19.42
C LEU A 693 -4.41 -12.00 -19.89
N TYR A 694 -3.76 -13.00 -20.49
CA TYR A 694 -2.36 -12.90 -20.92
C TYR A 694 -2.08 -13.61 -22.26
N PRO A 695 -2.74 -13.23 -23.37
CA PRO A 695 -2.48 -13.81 -24.68
C PRO A 695 -1.02 -13.61 -25.15
N GLU A 696 -0.32 -12.57 -24.68
CA GLU A 696 1.09 -12.32 -25.03
C GLU A 696 2.09 -13.28 -24.38
N LEU A 697 1.86 -13.71 -23.12
CA LEU A 697 2.75 -14.66 -22.45
C LEU A 697 2.67 -16.04 -23.10
N ILE A 698 1.51 -16.41 -23.65
CA ILE A 698 1.32 -17.66 -24.40
C ILE A 698 1.99 -17.56 -25.78
N ARG A 699 1.82 -16.44 -26.51
CA ARG A 699 2.52 -16.24 -27.79
C ARG A 699 4.05 -16.22 -27.66
N LYS A 700 4.60 -15.63 -26.59
CA LYS A 700 6.05 -15.69 -26.32
C LYS A 700 6.53 -17.09 -25.92
N ARG A 701 5.67 -17.91 -25.29
CA ARG A 701 5.97 -19.30 -24.95
C ARG A 701 5.94 -20.23 -26.16
N GLU A 702 5.06 -19.96 -27.12
CA GLU A 702 4.97 -20.72 -28.38
C GLU A 702 6.05 -20.31 -29.39
N ALA A 703 6.55 -19.07 -29.33
CA ALA A 703 7.62 -18.59 -30.21
C ALA A 703 9.04 -18.99 -29.77
N SER A 704 9.25 -19.41 -28.51
CA SER A 704 10.55 -19.90 -28.05
C SER A 704 10.69 -21.42 -28.28
N SER A 705 11.19 -21.80 -29.45
CA SER A 705 11.44 -23.18 -29.89
C SER A 705 12.63 -23.89 -29.21
N LEU A 706 12.93 -23.58 -27.93
CA LEU A 706 13.98 -24.30 -27.19
C LEU A 706 13.38 -25.47 -26.39
N GLY A 707 13.49 -26.67 -26.96
CA GLY A 707 13.46 -27.94 -26.26
C GLY A 707 12.07 -28.47 -25.89
N LYS A 708 11.54 -29.38 -26.71
CA LYS A 708 10.51 -30.34 -26.30
C LYS A 708 10.97 -31.07 -25.04
N ILE A 709 10.44 -30.67 -23.87
CA ILE A 709 10.43 -31.52 -22.68
C ILE A 709 9.07 -32.22 -22.72
N ASP A 710 9.03 -33.33 -23.44
CA ASP A 710 7.90 -34.26 -23.45
C ASP A 710 7.83 -34.89 -22.05
N GLY A 711 6.96 -34.39 -21.17
CA GLY A 711 6.70 -35.02 -19.87
C GLY A 711 5.99 -34.18 -18.82
N TRP A 712 5.98 -32.85 -18.91
CA TRP A 712 5.47 -31.98 -17.83
C TRP A 712 4.12 -31.30 -18.12
N THR A 713 3.48 -31.61 -19.25
CA THR A 713 2.18 -31.02 -19.65
C THR A 713 0.97 -31.81 -19.16
N ALA A 714 1.17 -32.94 -18.47
CA ALA A 714 0.09 -33.64 -17.81
C ALA A 714 -0.30 -32.93 -16.50
N SER A 715 -1.32 -32.09 -16.60
CA SER A 715 -2.21 -31.74 -15.49
C SER A 715 -1.65 -30.87 -14.35
N THR A 716 -0.95 -29.77 -14.64
CA THR A 716 -0.91 -28.66 -13.68
C THR A 716 -2.18 -27.82 -13.79
N ARG A 717 -3.31 -28.43 -13.42
CA ARG A 717 -4.52 -27.65 -13.15
C ARG A 717 -4.18 -26.70 -11.99
N PRO A 718 -4.37 -25.37 -12.13
CA PRO A 718 -4.10 -24.43 -11.05
C PRO A 718 -4.77 -24.91 -9.76
N PHE A 719 -4.04 -24.92 -8.64
CA PHE A 719 -4.59 -25.30 -7.34
C PHE A 719 -5.78 -24.41 -6.96
N VAL A 720 -5.78 -23.16 -7.43
CA VAL A 720 -6.91 -22.23 -7.36
C VAL A 720 -8.14 -22.80 -8.07
N ASP A 721 -8.02 -23.39 -9.25
CA ASP A 721 -9.15 -23.98 -9.97
C ASP A 721 -9.70 -25.23 -9.26
N ILE A 722 -8.83 -26.03 -8.64
CA ILE A 722 -9.24 -27.18 -7.81
C ILE A 722 -9.97 -26.66 -6.57
N LEU A 723 -9.39 -25.69 -5.86
CA LEU A 723 -10.00 -25.03 -4.71
C LEU A 723 -11.31 -24.34 -5.08
N GLU A 724 -11.43 -23.69 -6.23
CA GLU A 724 -12.63 -22.97 -6.64
C GLU A 724 -13.75 -23.92 -7.10
N GLU A 725 -13.42 -24.98 -7.85
CA GLU A 725 -14.37 -26.03 -8.21
C GLU A 725 -14.92 -26.70 -6.96
N LYS A 726 -14.02 -27.06 -6.06
CA LYS A 726 -14.35 -27.82 -4.85
C LYS A 726 -15.01 -26.89 -3.82
N ALA A 727 -14.49 -25.68 -3.56
CA ALA A 727 -15.05 -24.74 -2.58
C ALA A 727 -16.35 -24.10 -3.08
N GLY A 728 -16.58 -24.02 -4.39
CA GLY A 728 -17.87 -23.64 -4.96
C GLY A 728 -19.01 -24.57 -4.51
N ILE A 729 -18.72 -25.87 -4.36
CA ILE A 729 -19.69 -26.87 -3.86
C ILE A 729 -19.99 -26.63 -2.37
N LEU A 730 -18.98 -26.33 -1.56
CA LEU A 730 -19.17 -25.98 -0.14
C LEU A 730 -19.92 -24.66 0.05
N ALA A 731 -19.57 -23.63 -0.73
CA ALA A 731 -20.20 -22.32 -0.67
C ALA A 731 -21.67 -22.35 -1.10
N ALA A 732 -22.03 -23.25 -2.03
CA ALA A 732 -23.41 -23.47 -2.45
C ALA A 732 -24.27 -24.19 -1.38
N ARG A 733 -23.66 -24.90 -0.43
CA ARG A 733 -24.33 -25.71 0.62
C ARG A 733 -24.53 -24.95 1.94
N GLY A 734 -24.67 -23.63 1.85
CA GLY A 734 -24.47 -22.65 2.92
C GLY A 734 -25.14 -22.87 4.29
N MET A 735 -24.70 -22.00 5.21
CA MET A 735 -25.16 -21.76 6.59
C MET A 735 -24.57 -22.64 7.71
N ARG A 736 -23.64 -22.07 8.49
CA ARG A 736 -23.45 -22.49 9.89
C ARG A 736 -24.63 -21.97 10.70
N VAL A 737 -25.49 -22.86 11.16
CA VAL A 737 -26.55 -22.52 12.13
C VAL A 737 -25.95 -22.70 13.52
N SER A 738 -25.68 -21.59 14.20
CA SER A 738 -25.42 -21.58 15.64
C SER A 738 -26.75 -21.31 16.34
N GLY A 739 -27.44 -22.37 16.75
CA GLY A 739 -28.68 -22.28 17.52
C GLY A 739 -28.51 -23.06 18.82
N THR A 740 -28.75 -22.41 19.97
CA THR A 740 -28.80 -23.08 21.27
C THR A 740 -30.22 -23.55 21.59
N THR A 741 -30.88 -24.21 20.64
CA THR A 741 -32.19 -24.80 20.91
C THR A 741 -31.98 -25.92 21.92
N ARG A 742 -32.64 -25.84 23.08
CA ARG A 742 -32.56 -26.90 24.08
C ARG A 742 -33.28 -28.14 23.54
N LEU A 743 -32.79 -29.32 23.89
CA LEU A 743 -33.36 -30.58 23.40
C LEU A 743 -34.83 -30.76 23.81
N GLU A 744 -35.24 -30.14 24.92
CA GLU A 744 -36.63 -30.13 25.41
C GLU A 744 -37.58 -29.31 24.51
N ASP A 745 -37.05 -28.35 23.76
CA ASP A 745 -37.81 -27.47 22.86
C ASP A 745 -37.70 -27.91 21.38
N ALA A 746 -37.02 -29.03 21.12
CA ALA A 746 -36.81 -29.52 19.76
C ALA A 746 -38.05 -30.27 19.25
N ASP A 747 -38.75 -29.68 18.29
CA ASP A 747 -39.83 -30.33 17.56
C ASP A 747 -39.28 -31.33 16.51
N GLU A 748 -40.17 -32.18 15.97
CA GLU A 748 -39.80 -33.17 14.93
C GLU A 748 -39.16 -32.49 13.71
N SER A 749 -39.53 -31.23 13.41
CA SER A 749 -38.94 -30.44 12.34
C SER A 749 -37.47 -30.06 12.64
N THR A 750 -37.16 -29.67 13.89
CA THR A 750 -35.80 -29.39 14.35
C THR A 750 -34.93 -30.64 14.32
N VAL A 751 -35.45 -31.81 14.70
CA VAL A 751 -34.71 -33.07 14.65
C VAL A 751 -34.44 -33.50 13.21
N LYS A 752 -35.43 -33.40 12.31
CA LYS A 752 -35.25 -33.69 10.88
C LYS A 752 -34.25 -32.74 10.23
N PHE A 753 -34.29 -31.46 10.59
CA PHE A 753 -33.30 -30.46 10.17
C PHE A 753 -31.89 -30.81 10.67
N ALA A 754 -31.76 -31.22 11.94
CA ALA A 754 -30.49 -31.63 12.53
C ALA A 754 -29.90 -32.88 11.85
N LEU A 755 -30.71 -33.90 11.58
CA LEU A 755 -30.28 -35.12 10.89
C LEU A 755 -29.83 -34.85 9.45
N GLU A 756 -30.59 -34.03 8.71
CA GLU A 756 -30.18 -33.60 7.37
C GLU A 756 -28.86 -32.83 7.43
N ARG A 757 -28.65 -32.01 8.48
CA ARG A 757 -27.39 -31.29 8.65
C ARG A 757 -26.22 -32.18 9.03
N VAL A 758 -26.42 -33.19 9.87
CA VAL A 758 -25.39 -34.20 10.19
C VAL A 758 -24.96 -34.93 8.92
N ARG A 759 -25.89 -35.27 8.03
CA ARG A 759 -25.57 -35.86 6.72
C ARG A 759 -24.68 -34.94 5.88
N VAL A 760 -25.03 -33.66 5.79
CA VAL A 760 -24.20 -32.67 5.08
C VAL A 760 -22.82 -32.52 5.71
N LEU A 761 -22.70 -32.57 7.05
CA LEU A 761 -21.40 -32.53 7.73
C LEU A 761 -20.51 -33.74 7.39
N TYR A 762 -21.06 -34.94 7.25
CA TYR A 762 -20.27 -36.10 6.82
C TYR A 762 -19.78 -35.97 5.37
N GLU A 763 -20.60 -35.41 4.48
CA GLU A 763 -20.17 -35.08 3.12
C GLU A 763 -19.07 -34.00 3.12
N ASP A 764 -19.17 -33.00 3.99
CA ASP A 764 -18.17 -31.95 4.15
C ASP A 764 -16.84 -32.49 4.70
N ILE A 765 -16.86 -33.50 5.58
CA ILE A 765 -15.63 -34.19 6.06
C ILE A 765 -14.94 -34.91 4.91
N GLY A 766 -15.67 -35.71 4.12
CA GLY A 766 -15.09 -36.41 2.96
C GLY A 766 -14.51 -35.44 1.93
N TYR A 767 -15.16 -34.30 1.75
CA TYR A 767 -14.64 -33.21 0.94
C TYR A 767 -13.34 -32.61 1.50
N MET A 768 -13.26 -32.38 2.81
CA MET A 768 -12.06 -31.83 3.46
C MET A 768 -10.88 -32.79 3.34
N ASP A 769 -11.12 -34.11 3.37
CA ASP A 769 -10.09 -35.12 3.14
C ASP A 769 -9.56 -35.07 1.69
N GLU A 770 -10.45 -34.96 0.69
CA GLU A 770 -10.04 -34.77 -0.72
C GLU A 770 -9.21 -33.49 -0.91
N LEU A 771 -9.62 -32.39 -0.27
CA LEU A 771 -8.91 -31.12 -0.35
C LEU A 771 -7.53 -31.23 0.33
N ASN A 772 -7.45 -31.89 1.48
CA ASN A 772 -6.18 -32.10 2.17
C ASN A 772 -5.23 -32.96 1.33
N GLN A 773 -5.72 -34.02 0.68
CA GLN A 773 -4.92 -34.83 -0.24
C GLN A 773 -4.39 -33.97 -1.41
N ALA A 774 -5.24 -33.14 -2.02
CA ALA A 774 -4.82 -32.24 -3.11
C ALA A 774 -3.75 -31.21 -2.66
N ILE A 775 -3.83 -30.74 -1.41
CA ILE A 775 -2.80 -29.86 -0.80
C ILE A 775 -1.48 -30.62 -0.63
N CYS A 776 -1.53 -31.85 -0.11
CA CYS A 776 -0.37 -32.71 0.06
C CYS A 776 0.32 -32.98 -1.29
N ASP A 777 -0.42 -33.44 -2.29
CA ASP A 777 0.10 -33.70 -3.64
C ASP A 777 0.75 -32.45 -4.25
N ARG A 778 0.13 -31.28 -4.06
CA ARG A 778 0.68 -30.01 -4.55
C ARG A 778 1.95 -29.61 -3.82
N SER A 779 2.02 -29.83 -2.50
CA SER A 779 3.22 -29.58 -1.70
C SER A 779 4.39 -30.43 -2.19
N GLU A 780 4.17 -31.72 -2.43
CA GLU A 780 5.17 -32.63 -3.00
C GLU A 780 5.65 -32.17 -4.38
N PHE A 781 4.72 -31.81 -5.27
CA PHE A 781 5.06 -31.24 -6.58
C PHE A 781 5.92 -29.97 -6.48
N LEU A 782 5.58 -29.04 -5.56
CA LEU A 782 6.36 -27.82 -5.37
C LEU A 782 7.76 -28.12 -4.82
N GLN A 783 7.91 -29.13 -3.97
CA GLN A 783 9.22 -29.59 -3.51
C GLN A 783 10.05 -30.19 -4.65
N GLU A 784 9.45 -31.00 -5.51
CA GLU A 784 10.12 -31.55 -6.70
C GLU A 784 10.55 -30.45 -7.68
N MET A 785 9.65 -29.48 -7.95
CA MET A 785 9.97 -28.33 -8.79
C MET A 785 11.10 -27.48 -8.18
N ALA A 786 11.08 -27.23 -6.87
CA ALA A 786 12.15 -26.50 -6.18
C ALA A 786 13.49 -27.25 -6.27
N LYS A 787 13.48 -28.58 -6.17
CA LYS A 787 14.67 -29.42 -6.38
C LYS A 787 15.17 -29.30 -7.82
N SER A 788 14.30 -29.43 -8.83
CA SER A 788 14.64 -29.27 -10.24
C SER A 788 15.22 -27.89 -10.58
N LEU A 789 14.69 -26.81 -9.97
CA LEU A 789 15.23 -25.46 -10.15
C LEU A 789 16.60 -25.29 -9.49
N ARG A 790 16.83 -25.93 -8.34
CA ARG A 790 18.13 -25.95 -7.68
C ARG A 790 19.17 -26.67 -8.53
N ASP A 791 18.84 -27.86 -9.04
CA ASP A 791 19.72 -28.63 -9.92
C ASP A 791 20.06 -27.85 -11.20
N ARG A 792 19.09 -27.13 -11.77
CA ARG A 792 19.33 -26.22 -12.91
C ARG A 792 20.22 -25.03 -12.56
N ALA A 793 20.04 -24.43 -11.38
CA ALA A 793 20.89 -23.34 -10.92
C ALA A 793 22.33 -23.80 -10.68
N ASP A 794 22.52 -25.00 -10.14
CA ASP A 794 23.83 -25.61 -9.94
C ASP A 794 24.51 -25.93 -11.28
N ASN A 795 23.78 -26.47 -12.26
CA ASN A 795 24.28 -26.67 -13.62
C ASN A 795 24.62 -25.37 -14.35
N ALA A 796 23.84 -24.30 -14.16
CA ALA A 796 24.16 -22.99 -14.72
C ALA A 796 25.44 -22.42 -14.08
N LYS A 797 25.61 -22.62 -12.77
CA LYS A 797 26.82 -22.20 -12.04
C LYS A 797 28.07 -22.94 -12.53
N THR A 798 28.00 -24.25 -12.77
CA THR A 798 29.14 -25.00 -13.33
C THR A 798 29.47 -24.52 -14.74
N SER A 799 28.47 -24.28 -15.59
CA SER A 799 28.67 -23.74 -16.94
C SER A 799 29.30 -22.33 -16.94
N ILE A 800 28.93 -21.46 -15.99
CA ILE A 800 29.56 -20.13 -15.81
C ILE A 800 31.04 -20.27 -15.40
N LEU A 801 31.35 -21.21 -14.50
CA LEU A 801 32.74 -21.46 -14.08
C LEU A 801 33.60 -22.01 -15.23
N GLU A 802 33.06 -22.93 -16.04
CA GLU A 802 33.73 -23.43 -17.24
C GLU A 802 33.97 -22.31 -18.27
N SER A 803 32.96 -21.47 -18.51
CA SER A 803 33.07 -20.32 -19.42
C SER A 803 34.13 -19.31 -18.96
N ARG A 804 34.23 -19.06 -17.65
CA ARG A 804 35.27 -18.21 -17.07
C ARG A 804 36.67 -18.80 -17.27
N SER A 805 36.85 -20.10 -17.04
CA SER A 805 38.13 -20.77 -17.30
C SER A 805 38.52 -20.74 -18.78
N MET A 806 37.54 -20.83 -19.69
CA MET A 806 37.78 -20.66 -21.14
C MET A 806 38.18 -19.21 -21.49
N ALA A 807 37.55 -18.21 -20.88
CA ALA A 807 37.89 -16.80 -21.08
C ALA A 807 39.32 -16.49 -20.61
N GLU A 808 39.73 -17.01 -19.45
CA GLU A 808 41.10 -16.87 -18.94
C GLU A 808 42.14 -17.48 -19.90
N LYS A 809 41.86 -18.67 -20.45
CA LYS A 809 42.72 -19.30 -21.48
C LYS A 809 42.76 -18.51 -22.79
N LEU A 810 41.67 -17.85 -23.16
CA LEU A 810 41.61 -17.02 -24.37
C LEU A 810 42.43 -15.74 -24.18
N GLU A 811 42.36 -15.12 -23.00
CA GLU A 811 43.16 -13.95 -22.64
C GLU A 811 44.66 -14.26 -22.67
N GLU A 812 45.07 -15.41 -22.14
CA GLU A 812 46.46 -15.90 -22.22
C GLU A 812 46.92 -16.02 -23.69
N LYS A 813 46.14 -16.68 -24.54
CA LYS A 813 46.42 -16.80 -25.98
C LYS A 813 46.47 -15.45 -26.70
N LEU A 814 45.60 -14.51 -26.32
CA LEU A 814 45.58 -13.17 -26.90
C LEU A 814 46.85 -12.41 -26.55
N ASN A 815 47.33 -12.52 -25.31
CA ASN A 815 48.59 -11.93 -24.87
C ASN A 815 49.78 -12.56 -25.60
N GLU A 816 49.82 -13.88 -25.76
CA GLU A 816 50.84 -14.56 -26.58
C GLU A 816 50.82 -14.11 -28.05
N ALA A 817 49.64 -13.99 -28.64
CA ALA A 817 49.46 -13.49 -30.02
C ALA A 817 49.94 -12.04 -30.15
N ARG A 818 49.66 -11.19 -29.15
CA ARG A 818 50.13 -9.79 -29.13
C ARG A 818 51.65 -9.72 -29.02
N ASP A 819 52.27 -10.56 -28.19
CA ASP A 819 53.73 -10.63 -28.05
C ASP A 819 54.42 -11.13 -29.33
N THR A 820 53.84 -12.13 -29.97
CA THR A 820 54.35 -12.62 -31.27
C THR A 820 54.19 -11.56 -32.36
N GLN A 821 53.06 -10.84 -32.41
CA GLN A 821 52.86 -9.71 -33.32
C GLN A 821 53.91 -8.61 -33.09
N GLN A 822 54.18 -8.23 -31.84
CA GLN A 822 55.22 -7.24 -31.52
C GLN A 822 56.62 -7.72 -31.94
N LYS A 823 56.94 -9.01 -31.74
CA LYS A 823 58.22 -9.61 -32.19
C LYS A 823 58.33 -9.58 -33.72
N LEU A 824 57.26 -9.93 -34.44
CA LEU A 824 57.23 -9.87 -35.90
C LEU A 824 57.35 -8.44 -36.42
N GLN A 825 56.66 -7.48 -35.80
CA GLN A 825 56.77 -6.05 -36.15
C GLN A 825 58.19 -5.52 -35.95
N LYS A 826 58.87 -5.90 -34.85
CA LYS A 826 60.29 -5.57 -34.63
C LYS A 826 61.20 -6.19 -35.68
N ARG A 827 60.95 -7.45 -36.08
CA ARG A 827 61.71 -8.12 -37.15
C ARG A 827 61.49 -7.45 -38.50
N ALA A 828 60.24 -7.14 -38.85
CA ALA A 828 59.89 -6.44 -40.08
C ALA A 828 60.56 -5.06 -40.13
N ALA A 829 60.50 -4.29 -39.03
CA ALA A 829 61.18 -3.00 -38.92
C ALA A 829 62.71 -3.13 -39.10
N CYS A 830 63.33 -4.15 -38.51
CA CYS A 830 64.76 -4.43 -38.69
C CYS A 830 65.11 -4.83 -40.14
N ILE A 831 64.26 -5.62 -40.81
CA ILE A 831 64.45 -5.98 -42.22
C ILE A 831 64.33 -4.74 -43.11
N ILE A 832 63.30 -3.91 -42.90
CA ILE A 832 63.11 -2.64 -43.62
C ILE A 832 64.34 -1.74 -43.41
N HIS A 833 64.87 -1.66 -42.19
CA HIS A 833 66.09 -0.91 -41.90
C HIS A 833 67.30 -1.45 -42.67
N LYS A 834 67.51 -2.76 -42.70
CA LYS A 834 68.61 -3.39 -43.44
C LYS A 834 68.47 -3.26 -44.97
N LEU A 835 67.24 -3.27 -45.48
CA LEU A 835 66.97 -3.02 -46.91
C LEU A 835 67.28 -1.56 -47.26
N ARG A 836 66.92 -0.62 -46.38
CA ARG A 836 67.23 0.80 -46.52
C ARG A 836 68.75 1.06 -46.59
N GLU A 837 69.55 0.35 -45.80
CA GLU A 837 71.02 0.46 -45.83
C GLU A 837 71.65 0.04 -47.18
N LYS A 838 70.93 -0.73 -48.01
CA LYS A 838 71.44 -1.26 -49.29
C LYS A 838 70.96 -0.49 -50.52
N GLN A 839 70.12 0.53 -50.39
CA GLN A 839 69.70 1.36 -51.53
C GLN A 839 70.58 2.63 -51.66
N PRO A 840 71.32 2.81 -52.77
CA PRO A 840 72.27 3.91 -52.92
C PRO A 840 71.63 5.27 -53.28
N HIS A 841 70.35 5.30 -53.69
CA HIS A 841 69.65 6.54 -54.05
C HIS A 841 68.27 6.59 -53.38
N LEU A 842 68.08 7.57 -52.49
CA LEU A 842 66.81 7.85 -51.82
C LEU A 842 65.86 8.56 -52.79
N SER A 843 64.60 8.12 -52.83
CA SER A 843 63.55 8.83 -53.57
C SER A 843 63.17 10.13 -52.87
N GLN A 844 62.54 11.06 -53.60
CA GLN A 844 62.12 12.35 -53.06
C GLN A 844 61.11 12.21 -51.91
N ALA A 845 60.22 11.22 -51.97
CA ALA A 845 59.29 10.90 -50.89
C ALA A 845 60.00 10.38 -49.62
N GLU A 846 61.08 9.60 -49.77
CA GLU A 846 61.88 9.11 -48.64
C GLU A 846 62.73 10.22 -48.01
N ILE A 847 63.20 11.18 -48.82
CA ILE A 847 63.88 12.39 -48.32
C ILE A 847 62.89 13.20 -47.49
N GLN A 848 61.68 13.42 -47.99
CA GLN A 848 60.64 14.14 -47.25
C GLN A 848 60.25 13.42 -45.95
N TYR A 849 60.01 12.10 -46.01
CA TYR A 849 59.74 11.29 -44.82
C TYR A 849 60.90 11.29 -43.82
N ARG A 850 62.16 11.31 -44.29
CA ARG A 850 63.34 11.47 -43.42
C ARG A 850 63.33 12.82 -42.73
N ASN A 851 63.04 13.90 -43.45
CA ASN A 851 62.94 15.24 -42.86
C ASN A 851 61.83 15.28 -41.82
N ASP A 852 60.67 14.70 -42.10
CA ASP A 852 59.56 14.58 -41.14
C ASP A 852 59.99 13.77 -39.90
N LEU A 853 60.73 12.67 -40.07
CA LEU A 853 61.28 11.88 -38.95
C LEU A 853 62.32 12.67 -38.13
N GLU A 854 63.17 13.46 -38.78
CA GLU A 854 64.13 14.32 -38.10
C GLU A 854 63.39 15.40 -37.28
N ASP A 855 62.37 16.02 -37.86
CA ASP A 855 61.47 16.96 -37.17
C ASP A 855 60.74 16.30 -36.00
N PHE A 856 60.18 15.11 -36.17
CA PHE A 856 59.57 14.35 -35.08
C PHE A 856 60.59 13.98 -34.01
N SER A 857 61.81 13.60 -34.38
CA SER A 857 62.88 13.31 -33.41
C SER A 857 63.25 14.54 -32.59
N LEU A 858 63.28 15.72 -33.22
CA LEU A 858 63.52 17.00 -32.56
C LEU A 858 62.36 17.36 -31.63
N GLN A 859 61.11 17.15 -32.05
CA GLN A 859 59.94 17.32 -31.19
C GLN A 859 59.96 16.37 -29.99
N ILE A 860 60.27 15.09 -30.19
CA ILE A 860 60.41 14.10 -29.11
C ILE A 860 61.54 14.51 -28.15
N ARG A 861 62.70 14.97 -28.67
CA ARG A 861 63.79 15.48 -27.82
C ARG A 861 63.38 16.70 -27.02
N ARG A 862 62.56 17.60 -27.58
CA ARG A 862 61.98 18.76 -26.87
C ARG A 862 60.94 18.35 -25.83
N LEU A 863 60.18 17.28 -26.08
CA LEU A 863 59.20 16.75 -25.13
C LEU A 863 59.82 15.91 -24.02
N LYS A 864 60.95 15.25 -24.26
CA LYS A 864 61.64 14.41 -23.27
C LYS A 864 61.85 15.11 -21.91
N PRO A 865 62.40 16.33 -21.81
CA PRO A 865 62.54 17.03 -20.53
C PRO A 865 61.19 17.39 -19.89
N ARG A 866 60.13 17.64 -20.68
CA ARG A 866 58.78 17.86 -20.14
C ARG A 866 58.19 16.56 -19.56
N VAL A 867 58.41 15.43 -20.22
CA VAL A 867 57.95 14.12 -19.73
C VAL A 867 58.72 13.73 -18.47
N THR A 868 60.05 13.88 -18.44
CA THR A 868 60.82 13.61 -17.21
C THR A 868 60.40 14.54 -16.08
N HIS A 869 60.15 15.82 -16.36
CA HIS A 869 59.61 16.74 -15.36
C HIS A 869 58.22 16.33 -14.85
N ILE A 870 57.32 15.87 -15.72
CA ILE A 870 55.99 15.36 -15.32
C ILE A 870 56.14 14.08 -14.49
N CYS A 871 57.02 13.15 -14.88
CA CYS A 871 57.29 11.93 -14.12
C CYS A 871 57.88 12.25 -12.75
N GLU A 872 58.87 13.14 -12.67
CA GLU A 872 59.45 13.59 -11.39
C GLU A 872 58.42 14.33 -10.53
N SER A 873 57.60 15.20 -11.13
CA SER A 873 56.51 15.89 -10.44
C SER A 873 55.44 14.91 -9.94
N SER A 874 55.12 13.88 -10.72
CA SER A 874 54.18 12.82 -10.37
C SER A 874 54.72 11.99 -9.21
N SER A 875 55.97 11.54 -9.29
CA SER A 875 56.64 10.83 -8.19
C SER A 875 56.67 11.67 -6.92
N ARG A 876 57.04 12.95 -7.00
CA ARG A 876 56.99 13.86 -5.83
C ARG A 876 55.59 14.02 -5.25
N LEU A 877 54.55 14.08 -6.09
CA LEU A 877 53.15 14.15 -5.62
C LEU A 877 52.72 12.84 -4.95
N ILE A 878 53.13 11.69 -5.49
CA ILE A 878 52.88 10.38 -4.88
C ILE A 878 53.59 10.31 -3.53
N ASP A 879 54.88 10.66 -3.46
CA ASP A 879 55.65 10.68 -2.21
C ASP A 879 55.01 11.63 -1.19
N GLN A 880 54.49 12.79 -1.63
CA GLN A 880 53.77 13.73 -0.77
C GLN A 880 52.42 13.18 -0.30
N LEU A 881 51.68 12.47 -1.15
CA LEU A 881 50.40 11.86 -0.80
C LEU A 881 50.62 10.70 0.18
N GLU A 882 51.62 9.85 -0.05
CA GLU A 882 52.02 8.79 0.86
C GLU A 882 52.50 9.36 2.20
N ALA A 883 53.37 10.38 2.18
CA ALA A 883 53.78 11.07 3.39
C ALA A 883 52.58 11.71 4.11
N SER A 884 51.62 12.28 3.40
CA SER A 884 50.40 12.87 3.99
C SER A 884 49.44 11.82 4.56
N ALA A 885 49.37 10.63 3.94
CA ALA A 885 48.58 9.50 4.41
C ALA A 885 49.19 8.92 5.68
N LEU A 886 50.51 8.69 5.68
CA LEU A 886 51.28 8.25 6.85
C LEU A 886 51.24 9.30 7.98
N SER A 887 51.26 10.60 7.65
CA SER A 887 51.13 11.69 8.64
C SER A 887 49.71 11.76 9.20
N ARG A 888 48.68 11.47 8.41
CA ARG A 888 47.29 11.37 8.89
C ARG A 888 47.08 10.17 9.79
N GLU A 889 47.72 9.04 9.49
CA GLU A 889 47.76 7.89 10.39
C GLU A 889 48.50 8.23 11.69
N ALA A 890 49.63 8.93 11.62
CA ALA A 890 50.37 9.35 12.81
C ALA A 890 49.65 10.42 13.67
N VAL A 891 48.93 11.36 13.04
CA VAL A 891 48.12 12.38 13.76
C VAL A 891 46.82 11.77 14.33
N ALA A 892 46.31 10.68 13.76
CA ALA A 892 45.19 9.94 14.31
C ALA A 892 45.55 9.16 15.59
N GLU A 893 46.84 8.92 15.86
CA GLU A 893 47.30 8.27 17.10
C GLU A 893 47.43 9.24 18.30
N ASP A 894 47.58 10.56 18.08
CA ASP A 894 47.91 11.52 19.16
C ASP A 894 46.70 12.37 19.64
N ASP A 895 45.54 12.31 18.97
CA ASP A 895 44.33 13.06 19.35
C ASP A 895 43.12 12.10 19.49
N MET A 896 43.05 11.42 20.64
CA MET A 896 41.99 10.48 21.06
C MET A 896 40.67 11.20 21.40
N ARG A 897 40.16 12.02 20.46
CA ARG A 897 38.77 12.50 20.44
C ARG A 897 38.16 12.02 19.15
N THR A 898 37.25 11.06 19.26
CA THR A 898 36.28 10.56 18.26
C THR A 898 36.12 11.44 17.01
N ILE A 899 37.08 11.37 16.09
CA ILE A 899 36.87 11.73 14.70
C ILE A 899 36.30 10.46 14.08
N GLU A 900 35.00 10.48 13.87
CA GLU A 900 34.27 9.44 13.17
C GLU A 900 34.97 9.14 11.84
N ASN A 901 35.37 7.88 11.65
CA ASN A 901 35.81 7.41 10.35
C ASN A 901 34.79 7.89 9.30
N PRO A 902 35.24 8.45 8.17
CA PRO A 902 34.34 8.94 7.14
C PRO A 902 33.34 7.82 6.80
N PRO A 903 32.03 8.12 6.75
CA PRO A 903 30.97 7.12 6.71
C PRO A 903 31.21 6.20 5.52
N CYS A 904 31.62 4.96 5.83
CA CYS A 904 31.85 3.94 4.82
C CYS A 904 30.53 3.74 4.09
N ILE A 905 30.55 3.80 2.75
CA ILE A 905 29.36 3.52 1.93
C ILE A 905 28.78 2.17 2.39
N SER A 906 27.53 2.16 2.85
CA SER A 906 26.87 0.93 3.31
C SER A 906 26.84 -0.12 2.20
N ASP A 907 26.84 -1.41 2.53
CA ASP A 907 26.88 -2.46 1.50
C ASP A 907 25.67 -2.41 0.56
N ASP A 908 24.51 -1.94 1.02
CA ASP A 908 23.36 -1.64 0.16
C ASP A 908 23.63 -0.48 -0.80
N LYS A 909 24.30 0.58 -0.33
CA LYS A 909 24.73 1.68 -1.20
C LYS A 909 25.82 1.22 -2.18
N LYS A 910 26.74 0.34 -1.78
CA LYS A 910 27.72 -0.28 -2.69
C LYS A 910 27.03 -1.11 -3.75
N ARG A 911 26.08 -1.97 -3.36
CA ARG A 911 25.27 -2.77 -4.29
C ARG A 911 24.51 -1.88 -5.27
N MET A 912 23.87 -0.82 -4.77
CA MET A 912 23.19 0.15 -5.62
C MET A 912 24.16 0.86 -6.57
N CYS A 913 25.36 1.23 -6.11
CA CYS A 913 26.40 1.78 -6.98
C CYS A 913 26.84 0.77 -8.06
N TYR A 914 26.98 -0.51 -7.73
CA TYR A 914 27.30 -1.54 -8.72
C TYR A 914 26.19 -1.74 -9.76
N ASP A 915 24.92 -1.72 -9.34
CA ASP A 915 23.78 -1.86 -10.26
C ASP A 915 23.67 -0.64 -11.19
N VAL A 916 23.89 0.57 -10.66
CA VAL A 916 23.93 1.80 -11.48
C VAL A 916 25.10 1.78 -12.46
N LEU A 917 26.30 1.45 -12.00
CA LEU A 917 27.48 1.35 -12.87
C LEU A 917 27.31 0.27 -13.95
N ARG A 918 26.63 -0.84 -13.65
CA ARG A 918 26.29 -1.86 -14.65
C ARG A 918 25.34 -1.30 -15.70
N ALA A 919 24.26 -0.65 -15.29
CA ALA A 919 23.30 -0.05 -16.21
C ALA A 919 23.92 1.06 -17.07
N GLU A 920 24.81 1.88 -16.49
CA GLU A 920 25.57 2.89 -17.24
C GLU A 920 26.52 2.26 -18.26
N ASN A 921 27.21 1.17 -17.91
CA ASN A 921 28.05 0.44 -18.86
C ASN A 921 27.23 -0.16 -20.02
N GLU A 922 26.06 -0.75 -19.74
CA GLU A 922 25.14 -1.26 -20.77
C GLU A 922 24.70 -0.13 -21.72
N LEU A 923 24.34 1.05 -21.19
CA LEU A 923 24.00 2.22 -22.01
C LEU A 923 25.18 2.74 -22.84
N ILE A 924 26.41 2.67 -22.31
CA ILE A 924 27.62 3.05 -23.05
C ILE A 924 27.89 2.06 -24.19
N GLU A 925 27.71 0.75 -23.96
CA GLU A 925 27.84 -0.28 -24.99
C GLU A 925 26.79 -0.11 -26.09
N ASP A 926 25.53 0.11 -25.72
CA ASP A 926 24.43 0.39 -26.67
C ASP A 926 24.68 1.66 -27.48
N ALA A 927 25.14 2.74 -26.85
CA ALA A 927 25.52 3.96 -27.56
C ALA A 927 26.73 3.75 -28.48
N GLY A 928 27.68 2.91 -28.07
CA GLY A 928 28.83 2.51 -28.86
C GLY A 928 28.44 1.74 -30.12
N THR A 929 27.55 0.75 -30.01
CA THR A 929 27.03 0.00 -31.16
C THR A 929 26.26 0.90 -32.13
N LEU A 930 25.41 1.80 -31.62
CA LEU A 930 24.70 2.79 -32.44
C LEU A 930 25.66 3.74 -33.18
N LEU A 931 26.75 4.15 -32.55
CA LEU A 931 27.77 5.00 -33.18
C LEU A 931 28.52 4.27 -34.30
N GLU A 932 28.86 3.00 -34.11
CA GLU A 932 29.48 2.18 -35.15
C GLU A 932 28.52 1.91 -36.32
N ASP A 933 27.24 1.66 -36.05
CA ASP A 933 26.21 1.55 -37.09
C ASP A 933 26.04 2.86 -37.86
N LEU A 934 26.04 4.00 -37.17
CA LEU A 934 25.98 5.32 -37.82
C LEU A 934 27.22 5.57 -38.69
N LYS A 935 28.42 5.23 -38.22
CA LYS A 935 29.66 5.33 -39.01
C LYS A 935 29.60 4.45 -40.25
N ALA A 936 29.11 3.22 -40.13
CA ALA A 936 28.94 2.30 -41.25
C ALA A 936 27.94 2.87 -42.28
N ASN A 937 26.81 3.42 -41.81
CA ASN A 937 25.80 4.05 -42.67
C ASN A 937 26.34 5.30 -43.37
N VAL A 938 27.12 6.15 -42.69
CA VAL A 938 27.77 7.33 -43.29
C VAL A 938 28.81 6.92 -44.32
N ALA A 939 29.63 5.90 -44.04
CA ALA A 939 30.58 5.36 -45.00
C ALA A 939 29.88 4.81 -46.25
N GLN A 940 28.75 4.13 -46.08
CA GLN A 940 27.93 3.63 -47.19
C GLN A 940 27.32 4.77 -48.00
N LEU A 941 26.82 5.83 -47.35
CA LEU A 941 26.32 7.05 -48.01
C LEU A 941 27.40 7.81 -48.80
N MET A 942 28.63 7.87 -48.26
CA MET A 942 29.76 8.46 -48.97
C MET A 942 30.12 7.65 -50.21
N ALA A 943 30.13 6.31 -50.11
CA ALA A 943 30.40 5.41 -51.23
C ALA A 943 29.32 5.50 -52.32
N THR A 944 28.04 5.58 -51.96
CA THR A 944 26.95 5.75 -52.94
C THR A 944 27.02 7.10 -53.63
N LYS A 945 27.36 8.18 -52.91
CA LYS A 945 27.51 9.52 -53.49
C LYS A 945 28.65 9.58 -54.51
N THR A 946 29.77 8.89 -54.28
CA THR A 946 30.86 8.80 -55.25
C THR A 946 30.47 8.03 -56.52
N HIS A 947 29.60 7.02 -56.41
CA HIS A 947 29.11 6.29 -57.58
C HIS A 947 28.09 7.10 -58.41
N THR A 948 27.23 7.91 -57.77
CA THR A 948 26.29 8.78 -58.50
C THR A 948 26.97 9.95 -59.20
N SER A 949 28.10 10.44 -58.69
CA SER A 949 28.89 11.53 -59.30
C SER A 949 29.70 11.08 -60.53
N ALA A 950 29.96 9.78 -60.70
CA ALA A 950 30.70 9.25 -61.85
C ALA A 950 29.77 8.84 -63.01
N ALA A 951 28.45 8.84 -62.80
CA ALA A 951 27.43 8.53 -63.80
C ALA A 951 26.77 9.78 -64.42
N SER A 952 27.18 10.98 -63.98
CA SER A 952 26.87 12.28 -64.62
C SER A 952 28.15 12.84 -65.21
#